data_AF-A0A318Y657-F1
#
_entry.id   AF-A0A318Y657-F1
#
_cell.length_a   1.000
_cell.length_b   1.000
_cell.length_c   1.000
_cell.angle_alpha   90.00
_cell.angle_beta   90.00
_cell.angle_gamma   90.00
#
_symmetry.space_group_name_H-M   'P 1'
#
loop_
_entity.id
_entity.type
_entity.pdbx_description
1 polymer ?
#
loop_
_entity_poly.entity_id
_entity_poly.type
_entity_poly.pdbx_seq_one_letter_code
_entity_poly.pdbx_strand_id
1 'polypeptide(L)'
;METETSACFQQALNSFKTQSGPGLVAEFEMTSLTDLKSSIAKIQTKQATERRMQNMRRISSFIGIMERYGEVIEVFLNTTNILAFVWGPMKFLLQVLFNSNHQAFMIAEMLQVASSVSEAFNELLETYKIIGEGLELLERCIGLIDGKTLVQRAVESMFHDIFAFHEIALAYFRKPMWKQVFQATWSTYKARFGPVVESFKRHKQVFEDRLTFVQLEDIRSKVITASEELEKLRNKEKLGQLREIQNWLNSADVASDQHAFTSARIGKTQTGSWILHHQQYCSWKKGSTQPLLWVNGIPGAGKTILASTIIEYCLNSHESTIWFYFRNGDAQRNSFLCFAASLISQTLARDTDLLPYVYEEMCRKGKQSFSSEKLAKELLDVMIKNTGYTCIILDGVDECGKVERKKILEWILQIIDHQRNPQSSDSIICAIVSQKDSITSKALRHIPSLEITSKDTRDDIFAYVSSRCSDIQNKFQLDDEDTKAIVELVMGKAGGMFLLAKLAMNNLYCQVSASSLFNELKTKDIPSQLDQAYDRILNNILEDHGSRSYAIQLLGWLVCAKRQLKWREIQGAVSVDLEAEDVDLRNRQWILDSKDLCDSLVEMRTDGSLELVHGTAKLFLIRTNLIDIRHVELSMASLCVGYLALPGFDMSLS
;
A
#
# COMPACT_ATOMS: atom_id res chain seq x y z
N MET A 1 0.95 10.47 45.49
CA MET A 1 -0.31 9.94 44.93
C MET A 1 -1.14 11.05 44.28
N GLU A 2 -1.40 12.21 44.91
CA GLU A 2 -2.05 13.36 44.22
C GLU A 2 -1.32 13.81 42.93
N THR A 3 0.00 13.67 42.89
CA THR A 3 0.85 13.98 41.74
C THR A 3 0.76 12.98 40.59
N GLU A 4 0.36 11.73 40.84
CA GLU A 4 0.26 10.69 39.79
C GLU A 4 -1.07 10.74 39.03
N THR A 5 -2.16 11.12 39.71
CA THR A 5 -3.50 11.22 39.13
C THR A 5 -3.62 12.41 38.17
N SER A 6 -3.12 13.59 38.55
CA SER A 6 -3.03 14.76 37.64
C SER A 6 -2.16 14.48 36.40
N ALA A 7 -1.10 13.67 36.53
CA ALA A 7 -0.24 13.28 35.42
C ALA A 7 -0.96 12.37 34.39
N CYS A 8 -1.76 11.41 34.86
CA CYS A 8 -2.54 10.53 33.98
C CYS A 8 -3.57 11.30 33.15
N PHE A 9 -4.17 12.33 33.75
CA PHE A 9 -5.15 13.18 33.09
C PHE A 9 -4.53 14.06 32.00
N GLN A 10 -3.41 14.72 32.31
CA GLN A 10 -2.65 15.49 31.33
C GLN A 10 -2.14 14.61 30.18
N GLN A 11 -1.80 13.36 30.45
CA GLN A 11 -1.44 12.39 29.41
C GLN A 11 -2.61 12.11 28.46
N ALA A 12 -3.84 11.95 28.98
CA ALA A 12 -5.04 11.76 28.14
C ALA A 12 -5.31 12.97 27.24
N LEU A 13 -5.23 14.19 27.80
CA LEU A 13 -5.40 15.42 27.01
C LEU A 13 -4.32 15.57 25.93
N ASN A 14 -3.05 15.28 26.27
CA ASN A 14 -1.94 15.33 25.31
C ASN A 14 -2.09 14.27 24.20
N SER A 15 -2.56 13.07 24.54
CA SER A 15 -2.89 12.03 23.56
C SER A 15 -3.97 12.53 22.60
N PHE A 16 -5.05 13.09 23.12
CA PHE A 16 -6.16 13.64 22.33
C PHE A 16 -5.70 14.78 21.40
N LYS A 17 -4.86 15.70 21.90
CA LYS A 17 -4.26 16.78 21.08
C LYS A 17 -3.42 16.20 19.93
N THR A 18 -2.60 15.20 20.23
CA THR A 18 -1.72 14.55 19.25
C THR A 18 -2.53 13.91 18.12
N GLN A 19 -3.62 13.20 18.45
CA GLN A 19 -4.48 12.53 17.47
C GLN A 19 -5.38 13.50 16.69
N SER A 20 -5.80 14.61 17.31
CA SER A 20 -6.60 15.63 16.65
C SER A 20 -5.81 16.36 15.55
N GLY A 21 -4.49 16.50 15.73
CA GLY A 21 -3.61 17.19 14.80
C GLY A 21 -3.63 18.71 14.94
N PRO A 22 -2.57 19.41 14.51
CA PRO A 22 -2.29 20.79 14.92
C PRO A 22 -3.36 21.81 14.49
N GLY A 23 -3.98 21.63 13.31
CA GLY A 23 -5.02 22.54 12.82
C GLY A 23 -6.29 22.54 13.67
N LEU A 24 -6.80 21.35 14.02
CA LEU A 24 -7.97 21.21 14.87
C LEU A 24 -7.67 21.55 16.33
N VAL A 25 -6.46 21.25 16.82
CA VAL A 25 -6.05 21.67 18.17
C VAL A 25 -6.14 23.19 18.30
N ALA A 26 -5.63 23.94 17.32
CA ALA A 26 -5.74 25.40 17.33
C ALA A 26 -7.20 25.88 17.26
N GLU A 27 -8.05 25.23 16.44
CA GLU A 27 -9.49 25.55 16.37
C GLU A 27 -10.21 25.26 17.71
N PHE A 28 -9.90 24.12 18.32
CA PHE A 28 -10.51 23.70 19.58
C PHE A 28 -10.08 24.59 20.73
N GLU A 29 -8.79 24.95 20.84
CA GLU A 29 -8.26 25.85 21.87
C GLU A 29 -8.91 27.25 21.84
N MET A 30 -9.38 27.68 20.67
CA MET A 30 -10.11 28.94 20.51
C MET A 30 -11.63 28.81 20.68
N THR A 31 -12.15 27.59 20.85
CA THR A 31 -13.60 27.38 20.93
C THR A 31 -14.11 27.59 22.36
N SER A 32 -14.96 28.60 22.52
CA SER A 32 -15.65 28.88 23.79
C SER A 32 -17.05 28.26 23.85
N LEU A 33 -17.65 28.24 25.04
CA LEU A 33 -19.04 27.81 25.22
C LEU A 33 -20.03 28.68 24.42
N THR A 34 -19.77 29.99 24.29
CA THR A 34 -20.62 30.89 23.52
C THR A 34 -20.58 30.55 22.02
N ASP A 35 -19.43 30.13 21.50
CA ASP A 35 -19.30 29.66 20.12
C ASP A 35 -20.10 28.38 19.85
N LEU A 36 -20.07 27.43 20.80
CA LEU A 36 -20.87 26.20 20.73
C LEU A 36 -22.37 26.52 20.78
N LYS A 37 -22.82 27.33 21.74
CA LYS A 37 -24.23 27.75 21.87
C LYS A 37 -24.72 28.49 20.61
N SER A 38 -23.89 29.39 20.06
CA SER A 38 -24.17 30.09 18.80
C SER A 38 -24.32 29.11 17.62
N SER A 39 -23.45 28.11 17.54
CA SER A 39 -23.53 27.06 16.51
C SER A 39 -24.79 26.22 16.64
N ILE A 40 -25.16 25.82 17.86
CA ILE A 40 -26.40 25.07 18.14
C ILE A 40 -27.63 25.89 17.75
N ALA A 41 -27.68 27.17 18.11
CA ALA A 41 -28.79 28.06 17.76
C ALA A 41 -28.95 28.17 16.24
N LYS A 42 -27.84 28.37 15.50
CA LYS A 42 -27.84 28.39 14.02
C LYS A 42 -28.38 27.09 13.43
N ILE A 43 -27.95 25.95 13.96
CA ILE A 43 -28.43 24.62 13.55
C ILE A 43 -29.95 24.52 13.77
N GLN A 44 -30.45 24.89 14.95
CA GLN A 44 -31.87 24.82 15.31
C GLN A 44 -32.74 25.73 14.42
N THR A 45 -32.37 27.00 14.24
CA THR A 45 -33.11 27.94 13.39
C THR A 45 -33.24 27.42 11.96
N LYS A 46 -32.15 26.86 11.43
CA LYS A 46 -32.13 26.34 10.07
C LYS A 46 -32.89 25.02 9.94
N GLN A 47 -32.78 24.09 10.89
CA GLN A 47 -33.62 22.89 10.93
C GLN A 47 -35.13 23.21 11.05
N ALA A 48 -35.50 24.24 11.81
CA ALA A 48 -36.89 24.68 11.94
C ALA A 48 -37.44 25.22 10.61
N THR A 49 -36.65 26.06 9.92
CA THR A 49 -36.98 26.59 8.59
C THR A 49 -37.18 25.47 7.57
N GLU A 50 -36.35 24.42 7.66
CA GLU A 50 -36.37 23.24 6.77
C GLU A 50 -37.31 22.12 7.26
N ARG A 51 -38.10 22.35 8.33
CA ARG A 51 -39.04 21.39 8.94
C ARG A 51 -38.42 20.02 9.30
N ARG A 52 -37.15 20.02 9.72
CA ARG A 52 -36.38 18.81 10.08
C ARG A 52 -35.74 18.89 11.46
N MET A 53 -36.44 19.52 12.39
CA MET A 53 -36.02 19.65 13.79
C MET A 53 -35.58 18.30 14.36
N GLN A 54 -34.33 18.21 14.77
CA GLN A 54 -33.81 17.10 15.55
C GLN A 54 -33.87 17.55 17.02
N ASN A 55 -34.28 16.69 17.95
CA ASN A 55 -34.47 17.08 19.35
C ASN A 55 -33.13 17.45 20.03
N MET A 56 -32.68 18.69 19.84
CA MET A 56 -31.44 19.26 20.37
C MET A 56 -31.52 19.48 21.89
N ARG A 57 -32.67 19.29 22.56
CA ARG A 57 -32.72 19.33 24.03
C ARG A 57 -31.94 18.17 24.66
N ARG A 58 -31.66 17.11 23.90
CA ARG A 58 -30.89 15.95 24.36
C ARG A 58 -29.48 16.29 24.87
N ILE A 59 -28.87 17.36 24.38
CA ILE A 59 -27.52 17.79 24.81
C ILE A 59 -27.54 18.84 25.93
N SER A 60 -28.70 19.29 26.39
CA SER A 60 -28.79 20.41 27.35
C SER A 60 -28.23 20.05 28.72
N SER A 61 -28.44 18.81 29.18
CA SER A 61 -27.91 18.33 30.45
C SER A 61 -26.38 18.36 30.44
N PHE A 62 -25.77 17.75 29.42
CA PHE A 62 -24.31 17.76 29.21
C PHE A 62 -23.73 19.18 29.22
N ILE A 63 -24.29 20.09 28.41
CA ILE A 63 -23.80 21.47 28.31
C ILE A 63 -23.98 22.21 29.63
N GLY A 64 -25.14 22.07 30.27
CA GLY A 64 -25.45 22.79 31.52
C GLY A 64 -24.53 22.39 32.68
N ILE A 65 -24.17 21.12 32.79
CA ILE A 65 -23.28 20.63 33.86
C ILE A 65 -21.85 21.10 33.61
N MET A 66 -21.37 20.96 32.38
CA MET A 66 -20.03 21.39 31.99
C MET A 66 -19.86 22.92 32.07
N GLU A 67 -20.92 23.70 31.84
CA GLU A 67 -20.94 25.16 32.07
C GLU A 67 -20.83 25.51 33.55
N ARG A 68 -21.62 24.85 34.42
CA ARG A 68 -21.65 25.17 35.86
C ARG A 68 -20.40 24.74 36.60
N TYR A 69 -19.80 23.62 36.19
CA TYR A 69 -18.78 22.94 36.99
C TYR A 69 -17.47 22.69 36.26
N GLY A 70 -17.40 23.01 34.97
CA GLY A 70 -16.18 22.82 34.19
C GLY A 70 -14.97 23.58 34.76
N GLU A 71 -15.16 24.83 35.19
CA GLU A 71 -14.08 25.65 35.77
C GLU A 71 -13.63 25.11 37.14
N VAL A 72 -14.56 24.60 37.94
CA VAL A 72 -14.24 23.94 39.23
C VAL A 72 -13.41 22.69 38.99
N ILE A 73 -13.75 21.93 37.95
CA ILE A 73 -13.02 20.73 37.54
C ILE A 73 -11.65 21.09 36.95
N GLU A 74 -11.51 22.20 36.23
CA GLU A 74 -10.20 22.69 35.75
C GLU A 74 -9.23 23.00 36.89
N VAL A 75 -9.70 23.74 37.89
CA VAL A 75 -8.93 24.04 39.11
C VAL A 75 -8.53 22.75 39.82
N PHE A 76 -9.47 21.81 39.93
CA PHE A 76 -9.24 20.53 40.58
C PHE A 76 -8.23 19.63 39.86
N LEU A 77 -8.33 19.54 38.53
CA LEU A 77 -7.44 18.70 37.71
C LEU A 77 -6.07 19.36 37.48
N ASN A 78 -5.88 20.58 37.97
CA ASN A 78 -4.70 21.41 37.73
C ASN A 78 -4.41 21.55 36.22
N THR A 79 -5.45 21.86 35.46
CA THR A 79 -5.39 22.07 34.00
C THR A 79 -6.06 23.38 33.63
N THR A 80 -5.63 23.99 32.53
CA THR A 80 -6.27 25.19 31.97
C THR A 80 -6.79 24.89 30.58
N ASN A 81 -7.90 25.54 30.21
CA ASN A 81 -8.47 25.50 28.87
C ASN A 81 -8.92 24.09 28.41
N ILE A 82 -9.31 23.24 29.35
CA ILE A 82 -9.74 21.88 29.01
C ILE A 82 -11.13 21.85 28.40
N LEU A 83 -12.00 22.77 28.84
CA LEU A 83 -13.35 22.86 28.33
C LEU A 83 -13.37 23.19 26.84
N ALA A 84 -12.35 23.91 26.34
CA ALA A 84 -12.18 24.15 24.92
C ALA A 84 -12.03 22.83 24.13
N PHE A 85 -11.39 21.81 24.69
CA PHE A 85 -11.29 20.45 24.13
C PHE A 85 -12.53 19.59 24.35
N VAL A 86 -13.53 20.08 25.07
CA VAL A 86 -14.87 19.51 25.13
C VAL A 86 -15.78 20.21 24.10
N TRP A 87 -15.73 21.54 24.07
CA TRP A 87 -16.57 22.38 23.20
C TRP A 87 -16.19 22.29 21.73
N GLY A 88 -14.89 22.33 21.42
CA GLY A 88 -14.35 22.27 20.06
C GLY A 88 -14.83 21.03 19.29
N PRO A 89 -14.52 19.82 19.76
CA PRO A 89 -14.96 18.58 19.12
C PRO A 89 -16.48 18.49 18.98
N MET A 90 -17.24 18.85 20.01
CA MET A 90 -18.69 18.84 19.98
C MET A 90 -19.25 19.79 18.92
N LYS A 91 -18.73 21.03 18.86
CA LYS A 91 -19.08 22.02 17.84
C LYS A 91 -18.77 21.48 16.45
N PHE A 92 -17.58 20.94 16.24
CA PHE A 92 -17.15 20.36 14.96
C PHE A 92 -18.08 19.22 14.51
N LEU A 93 -18.31 18.23 15.37
CA LEU A 93 -19.15 17.06 15.06
C LEU A 93 -20.58 17.46 14.71
N LEU A 94 -21.18 18.37 15.48
CA LEU A 94 -22.52 18.91 15.20
C LEU A 94 -22.56 19.65 13.87
N GLN A 95 -21.55 20.49 13.58
CA GLN A 95 -21.49 21.25 12.33
C GLN A 95 -21.26 20.36 11.11
N VAL A 96 -20.33 19.39 11.17
CA VAL A 96 -20.04 18.48 10.04
C VAL A 96 -21.29 17.69 9.67
N LEU A 97 -21.95 17.08 10.63
CA LEU A 97 -23.18 16.32 10.38
C LEU A 97 -24.32 17.21 9.91
N PHE A 98 -24.49 18.39 10.51
CA PHE A 98 -25.53 19.32 10.12
C PHE A 98 -25.36 19.85 8.69
N ASN A 99 -24.15 20.34 8.35
CA ASN A 99 -23.83 20.87 7.03
C ASN A 99 -23.96 19.79 5.96
N SER A 100 -23.56 18.56 6.29
CA SER A 100 -23.67 17.40 5.39
C SER A 100 -25.12 17.02 5.13
N ASN A 101 -25.97 17.02 6.17
CA ASN A 101 -27.39 16.76 6.03
C ASN A 101 -28.09 17.86 5.21
N HIS A 102 -27.71 19.12 5.44
CA HIS A 102 -28.24 20.26 4.70
C HIS A 102 -27.87 20.21 3.21
N GLN A 103 -26.61 19.90 2.88
CA GLN A 103 -26.16 19.77 1.50
C GLN A 103 -26.86 18.61 0.77
N ALA A 104 -26.98 17.45 1.44
CA ALA A 104 -27.69 16.29 0.88
C ALA A 104 -29.18 16.58 0.63
N PHE A 105 -29.82 17.37 1.49
CA PHE A 105 -31.22 17.76 1.30
C PHE A 105 -31.42 18.75 0.13
N MET A 106 -30.49 19.68 -0.07
CA MET A 106 -30.58 20.65 -1.16
C MET A 106 -30.40 20.02 -2.55
N ILE A 107 -29.79 18.84 -2.60
CA ILE A 107 -29.63 18.04 -3.82
C ILE A 107 -30.63 16.90 -3.74
N ALA A 108 -31.85 17.12 -4.27
CA ALA A 108 -33.00 16.19 -4.15
C ALA A 108 -32.70 14.73 -4.58
N GLU A 109 -31.64 14.50 -5.34
CA GLU A 109 -31.18 13.17 -5.78
C GLU A 109 -30.45 12.34 -4.69
N MET A 110 -30.18 12.89 -3.49
CA MET A 110 -29.38 12.23 -2.44
C MET A 110 -30.18 11.82 -1.19
N LEU A 111 -31.43 11.39 -1.36
CA LEU A 111 -32.34 10.97 -0.26
C LEU A 111 -31.72 9.94 0.70
N GLN A 112 -31.01 8.94 0.18
CA GLN A 112 -30.42 7.88 0.99
C GLN A 112 -29.25 8.39 1.86
N VAL A 113 -28.48 9.37 1.38
CA VAL A 113 -27.40 10.00 2.16
C VAL A 113 -28.00 10.88 3.25
N ALA A 114 -29.07 11.62 2.95
CA ALA A 114 -29.76 12.46 3.94
C ALA A 114 -30.31 11.63 5.11
N SER A 115 -30.93 10.47 4.85
CA SER A 115 -31.42 9.57 5.92
C SER A 115 -30.27 9.04 6.78
N SER A 116 -29.19 8.60 6.15
CA SER A 116 -27.98 8.11 6.81
C SER A 116 -27.33 9.15 7.72
N VAL A 117 -27.15 10.38 7.24
CA VAL A 117 -26.58 11.47 8.05
C VAL A 117 -27.51 11.86 9.20
N SER A 118 -28.84 11.80 9.01
CA SER A 118 -29.79 12.03 10.11
C SER A 118 -29.70 10.96 11.19
N GLU A 119 -29.46 9.69 10.83
CA GLU A 119 -29.24 8.62 11.79
C GLU A 119 -27.98 8.87 12.63
N ALA A 120 -26.84 9.19 11.98
CA ALA A 120 -25.62 9.55 12.68
C ALA A 120 -25.78 10.75 13.62
N PHE A 121 -26.50 11.79 13.18
CA PHE A 121 -26.80 12.95 14.02
C PHE A 121 -27.61 12.56 15.25
N ASN A 122 -28.62 11.69 15.08
CA ASN A 122 -29.42 11.20 16.19
C ASN A 122 -28.61 10.36 17.17
N GLU A 123 -27.74 9.48 16.67
CA GLU A 123 -26.87 8.63 17.49
C GLU A 123 -25.88 9.47 18.30
N LEU A 124 -25.29 10.50 17.67
CA LEU A 124 -24.39 11.44 18.33
C LEU A 124 -25.12 12.16 19.48
N LEU A 125 -26.32 12.69 19.23
CA LEU A 125 -27.12 13.38 20.24
C LEU A 125 -27.56 12.43 21.37
N GLU A 126 -27.87 11.17 21.07
CA GLU A 126 -28.23 10.19 22.10
C GLU A 126 -27.03 9.82 22.96
N THR A 127 -25.85 9.68 22.35
CA THR A 127 -24.60 9.42 23.10
C THR A 127 -24.29 10.59 24.04
N TYR A 128 -24.37 11.84 23.58
CA TYR A 128 -24.22 13.02 24.44
C TYR A 128 -25.26 13.09 25.55
N LYS A 129 -26.50 12.67 25.30
CA LYS A 129 -27.55 12.60 26.33
C LYS A 129 -27.16 11.62 27.44
N ILE A 130 -26.73 10.41 27.08
CA ILE A 130 -26.30 9.39 28.05
C ILE A 130 -25.11 9.87 28.88
N ILE A 131 -24.13 10.52 28.23
CA ILE A 131 -22.99 11.15 28.92
C ILE A 131 -23.50 12.26 29.87
N GLY A 132 -24.39 13.14 29.40
CA GLY A 132 -24.99 14.20 30.21
C GLY A 132 -25.71 13.67 31.46
N GLU A 133 -26.58 12.66 31.30
CA GLU A 133 -27.29 12.00 32.41
C GLU A 133 -26.34 11.33 33.41
N GLY A 134 -25.14 10.91 32.98
CA GLY A 134 -24.11 10.40 33.88
C GLY A 134 -23.38 11.50 34.65
N LEU A 135 -23.22 12.68 34.06
CA LEU A 135 -22.59 13.84 34.69
C LEU A 135 -23.48 14.48 35.77
N GLU A 136 -24.82 14.30 35.73
CA GLU A 136 -25.76 14.95 36.67
C GLU A 136 -25.46 14.64 38.14
N LEU A 137 -24.80 13.53 38.43
CA LEU A 137 -24.40 13.16 39.79
C LEU A 137 -23.15 13.89 40.29
N LEU A 138 -22.30 14.41 39.40
CA LEU A 138 -21.15 15.23 39.78
C LEU A 138 -21.60 16.46 40.56
N GLU A 139 -22.71 17.08 40.15
CA GLU A 139 -23.33 18.22 40.84
C GLU A 139 -23.56 17.97 42.34
N ARG A 140 -23.87 16.73 42.73
CA ARG A 140 -24.10 16.34 44.13
C ARG A 140 -22.82 16.00 44.89
N CYS A 141 -21.72 15.75 44.18
CA CYS A 141 -20.48 15.22 44.74
C CYS A 141 -19.31 16.22 44.72
N ILE A 142 -19.49 17.41 44.12
CA ILE A 142 -18.42 18.42 44.02
C ILE A 142 -17.88 18.87 45.38
N GLY A 143 -18.71 18.97 46.41
CA GLY A 143 -18.25 19.26 47.78
C GLY A 143 -17.51 18.10 48.48
N LEU A 144 -17.46 16.92 47.86
CA LEU A 144 -16.73 15.74 48.36
C LEU A 144 -15.41 15.49 47.62
N ILE A 145 -15.11 16.31 46.60
CA ILE A 145 -13.94 16.18 45.75
C ILE A 145 -12.64 16.42 46.56
N ASP A 146 -12.64 17.40 47.48
CA ASP A 146 -11.46 17.79 48.28
C ASP A 146 -11.03 16.77 49.37
N GLY A 147 -11.70 15.63 49.50
CA GLY A 147 -11.41 14.66 50.58
C GLY A 147 -11.49 13.18 50.22
N LYS A 148 -11.86 12.82 48.99
CA LYS A 148 -12.04 11.41 48.60
C LYS A 148 -11.33 11.10 47.28
N THR A 149 -10.19 10.42 47.37
CA THR A 149 -9.39 9.94 46.23
C THR A 149 -10.17 9.11 45.20
N LEU A 150 -11.27 8.45 45.62
CA LEU A 150 -12.16 7.71 44.71
C LEU A 150 -13.02 8.63 43.83
N VAL A 151 -13.52 9.74 44.39
CA VAL A 151 -14.32 10.73 43.66
C VAL A 151 -13.43 11.43 42.63
N GLN A 152 -12.22 11.80 43.01
CA GLN A 152 -11.19 12.35 42.13
C GLN A 152 -10.96 11.49 40.89
N ARG A 153 -10.62 10.22 41.10
CA ARG A 153 -10.34 9.27 40.02
C ARG A 153 -11.54 9.05 39.11
N ALA A 154 -12.75 9.05 39.66
CA ALA A 154 -13.96 8.93 38.86
C ALA A 154 -14.16 10.14 37.93
N VAL A 155 -13.96 11.37 38.40
CA VAL A 155 -14.03 12.58 37.55
C VAL A 155 -12.98 12.54 36.43
N GLU A 156 -11.73 12.22 36.76
CA GLU A 156 -10.65 12.07 35.76
C GLU A 156 -11.00 11.03 34.68
N SER A 157 -11.55 9.89 35.11
CA SER A 157 -11.92 8.80 34.20
C SER A 157 -13.12 9.15 33.31
N MET A 158 -14.08 9.94 33.80
CA MET A 158 -15.19 10.45 32.99
C MET A 158 -14.73 11.41 31.90
N PHE A 159 -13.76 12.29 32.18
CA PHE A 159 -13.20 13.15 31.12
C PHE A 159 -12.37 12.35 30.12
N HIS A 160 -11.66 11.31 30.59
CA HIS A 160 -11.01 10.37 29.68
C HIS A 160 -12.02 9.69 28.75
N ASP A 161 -13.16 9.23 29.28
CA ASP A 161 -14.25 8.66 28.47
C ASP A 161 -14.80 9.69 27.45
N ILE A 162 -14.95 10.97 27.82
CA ILE A 162 -15.39 12.03 26.90
C ILE A 162 -14.38 12.23 25.77
N PHE A 163 -13.09 12.27 26.07
CA PHE A 163 -12.06 12.38 25.04
C PHE A 163 -12.01 11.15 24.15
N ALA A 164 -12.15 9.95 24.70
CA ALA A 164 -12.22 8.72 23.93
C ALA A 164 -13.43 8.72 22.97
N PHE A 165 -14.60 9.16 23.43
CA PHE A 165 -15.77 9.33 22.56
C PHE A 165 -15.51 10.32 21.42
N HIS A 166 -15.00 11.51 21.74
CA HIS A 166 -14.68 12.53 20.74
C HIS A 166 -13.63 12.03 19.75
N GLU A 167 -12.60 11.33 20.20
CA GLU A 167 -11.55 10.77 19.35
C GLU A 167 -12.14 9.76 18.36
N ILE A 168 -12.96 8.81 18.83
CA ILE A 168 -13.60 7.81 17.98
C ILE A 168 -14.49 8.50 16.94
N ALA A 169 -15.33 9.46 17.35
CA ALA A 169 -16.24 10.16 16.45
C ALA A 169 -15.49 11.03 15.43
N LEU A 170 -14.49 11.79 15.86
CA LEU A 170 -13.65 12.61 14.99
C LEU A 170 -12.90 11.76 13.97
N ALA A 171 -12.34 10.63 14.38
CA ALA A 171 -11.61 9.72 13.49
C ALA A 171 -12.47 9.21 12.32
N TYR A 172 -13.80 9.16 12.48
CA TYR A 172 -14.73 8.81 11.40
C TYR A 172 -15.15 10.02 10.55
N PHE A 173 -15.70 11.05 11.18
CA PHE A 173 -16.32 12.17 10.47
C PHE A 173 -15.32 13.14 9.84
N ARG A 174 -14.03 13.01 10.16
CA ARG A 174 -12.94 13.73 9.48
C ARG A 174 -12.54 13.09 8.16
N LYS A 175 -12.85 11.81 7.92
CA LYS A 175 -12.42 11.15 6.67
C LYS A 175 -13.14 11.78 5.47
N PRO A 176 -12.45 12.19 4.39
CA PRO A 176 -13.08 12.95 3.30
C PRO A 176 -14.28 12.24 2.65
N MET A 177 -14.22 10.91 2.57
CA MET A 177 -15.23 10.08 1.91
C MET A 177 -16.22 9.44 2.88
N TRP A 178 -16.27 9.86 4.15
CA TRP A 178 -17.11 9.24 5.19
C TRP A 178 -18.58 9.10 4.76
N LYS A 179 -19.12 10.08 4.02
CA LYS A 179 -20.50 10.08 3.51
C LYS A 179 -20.76 8.94 2.53
N GLN A 180 -19.81 8.69 1.64
CA GLN A 180 -19.94 7.69 0.58
C GLN A 180 -19.81 6.28 1.13
N VAL A 181 -19.00 6.09 2.16
CA VAL A 181 -18.80 4.79 2.82
C VAL A 181 -19.75 4.57 3.99
N PHE A 182 -20.63 5.54 4.30
CA PHE A 182 -21.40 5.56 5.53
C PHE A 182 -22.27 4.32 5.73
N GLN A 183 -23.05 3.97 4.71
CA GLN A 183 -24.03 2.88 4.80
C GLN A 183 -23.39 1.55 5.15
N ALA A 184 -22.24 1.27 4.56
CA ALA A 184 -21.50 0.04 4.77
C ALA A 184 -20.73 0.04 6.10
N THR A 185 -20.22 1.19 6.54
CA THR A 185 -19.20 1.25 7.60
C THR A 185 -19.72 1.75 8.95
N TRP A 186 -20.79 2.54 8.99
CA TRP A 186 -21.23 3.21 10.22
C TRP A 186 -21.71 2.24 11.30
N SER A 187 -22.43 1.18 10.93
CA SER A 187 -22.94 0.20 11.88
C SER A 187 -21.81 -0.51 12.64
N THR A 188 -20.74 -0.88 11.94
CA THR A 188 -19.53 -1.46 12.52
C THR A 188 -18.76 -0.44 13.33
N TYR A 189 -18.64 0.80 12.83
CA TYR A 189 -17.83 1.83 13.45
C TYR A 189 -18.47 2.39 14.74
N LYS A 190 -19.78 2.68 14.72
CA LYS A 190 -20.54 3.19 15.88
C LYS A 190 -20.49 2.26 17.08
N ALA A 191 -20.27 0.97 16.84
CA ALA A 191 -20.16 0.00 17.92
C ALA A 191 -18.92 0.18 18.81
N ARG A 192 -17.97 1.04 18.41
CA ARG A 192 -16.87 1.52 19.25
C ARG A 192 -17.33 2.50 20.34
N PHE A 193 -18.52 3.10 20.23
CA PHE A 193 -19.09 3.93 21.30
C PHE A 193 -19.56 3.12 22.51
N GLY A 194 -19.91 1.84 22.32
CA GLY A 194 -20.43 0.97 23.37
C GLY A 194 -19.54 0.91 24.63
N PRO A 195 -18.25 0.56 24.50
CA PRO A 195 -17.32 0.53 25.64
C PRO A 195 -17.21 1.86 26.38
N VAL A 196 -17.23 2.98 25.67
CA VAL A 196 -17.19 4.32 26.28
C VAL A 196 -18.46 4.61 27.07
N VAL A 197 -19.63 4.30 26.49
CA VAL A 197 -20.92 4.45 27.16
C VAL A 197 -21.04 3.55 28.40
N GLU A 198 -20.56 2.31 28.33
CA GLU A 198 -20.54 1.38 29.47
C GLU A 198 -19.58 1.84 30.57
N SER A 199 -18.39 2.31 30.20
CA SER A 199 -17.43 2.92 31.13
C SER A 199 -18.05 4.11 31.87
N PHE A 200 -18.75 4.98 31.14
CA PHE A 200 -19.40 6.15 31.70
C PHE A 200 -20.52 5.79 32.70
N LYS A 201 -21.37 4.81 32.34
CA LYS A 201 -22.42 4.29 33.24
C LYS A 201 -21.84 3.69 34.52
N ARG A 202 -20.68 3.05 34.45
CA ARG A 202 -19.99 2.51 35.63
C ARG A 202 -19.44 3.61 36.54
N HIS A 203 -18.82 4.64 35.98
CA HIS A 203 -18.37 5.80 36.77
C HIS A 203 -19.55 6.48 37.47
N LYS A 204 -20.71 6.57 36.80
CA LYS A 204 -21.97 7.02 37.39
C LYS A 204 -22.37 6.21 38.64
N GLN A 205 -22.33 4.88 38.58
CA GLN A 205 -22.70 4.00 39.69
C GLN A 205 -21.84 4.19 40.95
N VAL A 206 -20.58 4.61 40.81
CA VAL A 206 -19.70 4.96 41.95
C VAL A 206 -20.32 6.08 42.80
N PHE A 207 -20.98 7.04 42.14
CA PHE A 207 -21.62 8.18 42.80
C PHE A 207 -23.00 7.83 43.38
N GLU A 208 -23.75 6.92 42.75
CA GLU A 208 -25.09 6.50 43.16
C GLU A 208 -25.08 5.56 44.39
N ASP A 209 -24.28 4.50 44.38
CA ASP A 209 -24.52 3.33 45.25
C ASP A 209 -23.56 3.18 46.44
N ARG A 210 -22.61 4.12 46.63
CA ARG A 210 -21.48 3.95 47.57
C ARG A 210 -20.78 2.58 47.40
N LEU A 211 -20.71 2.09 46.16
CA LEU A 211 -20.07 0.80 45.84
C LEU A 211 -18.65 0.76 46.42
N THR A 212 -18.31 -0.38 47.03
CA THR A 212 -16.92 -0.61 47.44
C THR A 212 -16.07 -0.86 46.20
N PHE A 213 -14.79 -0.48 46.27
CA PHE A 213 -13.82 -0.66 45.18
C PHE A 213 -13.82 -2.10 44.61
N VAL A 214 -13.99 -3.10 45.48
CA VAL A 214 -14.02 -4.53 45.12
C VAL A 214 -15.19 -4.89 44.20
N GLN A 215 -16.38 -4.31 44.42
CA GLN A 215 -17.56 -4.58 43.59
C GLN A 215 -17.44 -3.90 42.21
N LEU A 216 -16.79 -2.74 42.16
CA LEU A 216 -16.49 -2.05 40.91
C LEU A 216 -15.46 -2.82 40.06
N GLU A 217 -14.46 -3.42 40.70
CA GLU A 217 -13.47 -4.25 40.01
C GLU A 217 -14.08 -5.54 39.45
N ASP A 218 -14.97 -6.21 40.18
CA ASP A 218 -15.63 -7.43 39.70
C ASP A 218 -16.54 -7.15 38.48
N ILE A 219 -17.34 -6.08 38.52
CA ILE A 219 -18.17 -5.67 37.38
C ILE A 219 -17.30 -5.23 36.20
N ARG A 220 -16.24 -4.46 36.45
CA ARG A 220 -15.27 -4.04 35.42
C ARG A 220 -14.64 -5.26 34.73
N SER A 221 -14.21 -6.26 35.51
CA SER A 221 -13.61 -7.50 34.99
C SER A 221 -14.56 -8.27 34.08
N LYS A 222 -15.82 -8.44 34.50
CA LYS A 222 -16.86 -9.13 33.70
C LYS A 222 -17.17 -8.42 32.38
N VAL A 223 -17.27 -7.10 32.39
CA VAL A 223 -17.55 -6.30 31.17
C VAL A 223 -16.35 -6.30 30.23
N ILE A 224 -15.12 -6.16 30.76
CA ILE A 224 -13.90 -6.28 29.94
C ILE A 224 -13.89 -7.63 29.24
N THR A 225 -14.18 -8.71 29.97
CA THR A 225 -14.23 -10.07 29.40
C THR A 225 -15.29 -10.19 28.30
N ALA A 226 -16.50 -9.69 28.52
CA ALA A 226 -17.57 -9.70 27.52
C ALA A 226 -17.25 -8.82 26.29
N SER A 227 -16.62 -7.66 26.48
CA SER A 227 -16.15 -6.79 25.41
C SER A 227 -15.06 -7.47 24.58
N GLU A 228 -14.10 -8.14 25.22
CA GLU A 228 -13.06 -8.91 24.54
C GLU A 228 -13.63 -10.06 23.70
N GLU A 229 -14.66 -10.76 24.20
CA GLU A 229 -15.35 -11.83 23.44
C GLU A 229 -16.07 -11.29 22.20
N LEU A 230 -16.78 -10.17 22.33
CA LEU A 230 -17.43 -9.50 21.20
C LEU A 230 -16.41 -9.00 20.16
N GLU A 231 -15.28 -8.47 20.62
CA GLU A 231 -14.20 -8.02 19.75
C GLU A 231 -13.55 -9.20 19.00
N LYS A 232 -13.36 -10.35 19.66
CA LYS A 232 -12.89 -11.59 19.02
C LYS A 232 -13.82 -12.04 17.90
N LEU A 233 -15.14 -12.02 18.12
CA LEU A 233 -16.12 -12.38 17.10
C LEU A 233 -16.08 -11.43 15.89
N ARG A 234 -15.98 -10.11 16.14
CA ARG A 234 -15.85 -9.11 15.08
C ARG A 234 -14.57 -9.27 14.28
N ASN A 235 -13.45 -9.53 14.95
CA ASN A 235 -12.18 -9.75 14.29
C ASN A 235 -12.22 -11.03 13.43
N LYS A 236 -12.91 -12.07 13.88
CA LYS A 236 -13.14 -13.28 13.08
C LYS A 236 -13.95 -12.99 11.82
N GLU A 237 -15.02 -12.20 11.91
CA GLU A 237 -15.83 -11.79 10.76
C GLU A 237 -15.02 -10.94 9.76
N LYS A 238 -14.29 -9.93 10.26
CA LYS A 238 -13.39 -9.10 9.44
C LYS A 238 -12.34 -9.94 8.72
N LEU A 239 -11.73 -10.90 9.39
CA LEU A 239 -10.76 -11.82 8.77
C LEU A 239 -11.41 -12.68 7.68
N GLY A 240 -12.66 -13.09 7.86
CA GLY A 240 -13.45 -13.79 6.84
C GLY A 240 -13.67 -12.92 5.60
N GLN A 241 -14.18 -11.71 5.78
CA GLN A 241 -14.40 -10.74 4.70
C GLN A 241 -13.11 -10.38 3.96
N LEU A 242 -12.01 -10.18 4.69
CA LEU A 242 -10.70 -9.88 4.11
C LEU A 242 -10.21 -11.03 3.22
N ARG A 243 -10.35 -12.29 3.66
CA ARG A 243 -9.99 -13.46 2.85
C ARG A 243 -10.83 -13.55 1.58
N GLU A 244 -12.14 -13.32 1.67
CA GLU A 244 -13.02 -13.31 0.50
C GLU A 244 -12.60 -12.25 -0.51
N ILE A 245 -12.35 -11.02 -0.04
CA ILE A 245 -11.89 -9.92 -0.90
C ILE A 245 -10.52 -10.24 -1.51
N GLN A 246 -9.57 -10.77 -0.74
CA GLN A 246 -8.26 -11.18 -1.26
C GLN A 246 -8.39 -12.21 -2.38
N ASN A 247 -9.30 -13.19 -2.22
CA ASN A 247 -9.59 -14.18 -3.25
C ASN A 247 -10.24 -13.55 -4.49
N TRP A 248 -11.16 -12.60 -4.33
CA TRP A 248 -11.80 -11.92 -5.46
C TRP A 248 -10.85 -11.01 -6.24
N LEU A 249 -9.95 -10.31 -5.53
CA LEU A 249 -8.95 -9.42 -6.11
C LEU A 249 -7.86 -10.20 -6.82
N ASN A 250 -7.46 -11.37 -6.28
CA ASN A 250 -6.35 -12.19 -6.78
C ASN A 250 -5.11 -11.33 -7.12
N SER A 251 -4.76 -10.42 -6.22
CA SER A 251 -3.75 -9.39 -6.46
C SER A 251 -2.35 -9.97 -6.48
N ALA A 252 -1.48 -9.38 -7.31
CA ALA A 252 -0.07 -9.74 -7.35
C ALA A 252 0.63 -9.51 -6.00
N ASP A 253 1.55 -10.41 -5.63
CA ASP A 253 2.40 -10.28 -4.45
C ASP A 253 3.55 -9.30 -4.73
N VAL A 254 3.25 -8.01 -4.58
CA VAL A 254 4.21 -6.91 -4.75
C VAL A 254 5.16 -6.76 -3.55
N ALA A 255 4.87 -7.40 -2.41
CA ALA A 255 5.70 -7.34 -1.21
C ALA A 255 6.92 -8.24 -1.35
N SER A 256 6.72 -9.47 -1.84
CA SER A 256 7.82 -10.37 -2.16
C SER A 256 8.77 -9.79 -3.22
N ASP A 257 8.24 -9.07 -4.22
CA ASP A 257 9.08 -8.36 -5.20
C ASP A 257 9.91 -7.26 -4.55
N GLN A 258 9.30 -6.43 -3.71
CA GLN A 258 10.02 -5.36 -3.01
C GLN A 258 11.13 -5.92 -2.13
N HIS A 259 10.88 -7.06 -1.47
CA HIS A 259 11.90 -7.76 -0.69
C HIS A 259 13.04 -8.29 -1.58
N ALA A 260 12.72 -8.88 -2.73
CA ALA A 260 13.72 -9.38 -3.68
C ALA A 260 14.60 -8.25 -4.24
N PHE A 261 14.00 -7.13 -4.66
CA PHE A 261 14.74 -5.98 -5.18
C PHE A 261 15.59 -5.30 -4.11
N THR A 262 15.10 -5.23 -2.87
CA THR A 262 15.87 -4.72 -1.74
C THR A 262 17.06 -5.62 -1.44
N SER A 263 16.87 -6.94 -1.49
CA SER A 263 17.93 -7.92 -1.23
C SER A 263 19.00 -7.95 -2.33
N ALA A 264 18.63 -7.60 -3.57
CA ALA A 264 19.55 -7.56 -4.71
C ALA A 264 20.53 -6.36 -4.67
N ARG A 265 20.30 -5.34 -3.84
CA ARG A 265 21.22 -4.19 -3.71
C ARG A 265 22.49 -4.59 -2.97
N ILE A 266 23.63 -4.60 -3.68
CA ILE A 266 24.96 -4.79 -3.08
C ILE A 266 25.22 -3.66 -2.07
N GLY A 267 25.66 -4.03 -0.87
CA GLY A 267 26.11 -3.08 0.14
C GLY A 267 25.01 -2.40 0.98
N LYS A 268 23.74 -2.82 0.90
CA LYS A 268 22.54 -2.46 1.71
C LYS A 268 22.23 -0.98 2.03
N THR A 269 23.17 -0.03 1.99
CA THR A 269 22.98 1.34 2.52
C THR A 269 23.38 2.48 1.58
N GLN A 270 24.12 2.24 0.49
CA GLN A 270 24.58 3.34 -0.40
C GLN A 270 24.07 3.26 -1.84
N THR A 271 23.98 2.07 -2.44
CA THR A 271 23.64 1.92 -3.87
C THR A 271 22.24 2.45 -4.19
N GLY A 272 22.16 3.40 -5.13
CA GLY A 272 20.91 4.03 -5.55
C GLY A 272 20.36 5.11 -4.61
N SER A 273 21.06 5.42 -3.50
CA SER A 273 20.63 6.45 -2.53
C SER A 273 20.64 7.87 -3.11
N TRP A 274 21.44 8.12 -4.14
CA TRP A 274 21.54 9.41 -4.83
C TRP A 274 20.18 9.94 -5.30
N ILE A 275 19.24 9.06 -5.66
CA ILE A 275 17.90 9.47 -6.12
C ILE A 275 17.14 10.23 -5.05
N LEU A 276 17.35 9.90 -3.77
CA LEU A 276 16.72 10.54 -2.63
C LEU A 276 17.25 11.96 -2.38
N HIS A 277 18.43 12.26 -2.92
CA HIS A 277 19.08 13.57 -2.86
C HIS A 277 18.93 14.39 -4.15
N HIS A 278 18.33 13.80 -5.19
CA HIS A 278 18.14 14.48 -6.46
C HIS A 278 17.11 15.61 -6.34
N GLN A 279 17.43 16.79 -6.90
CA GLN A 279 16.63 18.00 -6.75
C GLN A 279 15.14 17.82 -7.11
N GLN A 280 14.85 17.13 -8.23
CA GLN A 280 13.47 16.86 -8.67
C GLN A 280 12.71 15.96 -7.68
N TYR A 281 13.36 14.94 -7.14
CA TYR A 281 12.76 14.06 -6.13
C TYR A 281 12.47 14.85 -4.84
N CYS A 282 13.45 15.60 -4.33
CA CYS A 282 13.26 16.39 -3.12
C CYS A 282 12.15 17.45 -3.27
N SER A 283 12.07 18.09 -4.44
CA SER A 283 11.04 19.12 -4.72
C SER A 283 9.64 18.52 -4.80
N TRP A 284 9.52 17.36 -5.46
CA TRP A 284 8.29 16.57 -5.49
C TRP A 284 7.86 16.14 -4.09
N LYS A 285 8.82 15.62 -3.30
CA LYS A 285 8.54 15.11 -1.96
C LYS A 285 8.11 16.19 -0.98
N LYS A 286 8.68 17.40 -1.10
CA LYS A 286 8.32 18.58 -0.29
C LYS A 286 7.00 19.24 -0.71
N GLY A 287 6.36 18.78 -1.80
CA GLY A 287 5.18 19.43 -2.35
C GLY A 287 5.45 20.81 -2.97
N SER A 288 6.72 21.10 -3.30
CA SER A 288 7.11 22.38 -3.94
C SER A 288 6.85 22.40 -5.45
N THR A 289 6.52 21.24 -6.03
CA THR A 289 6.18 21.06 -7.45
C THR A 289 4.85 20.33 -7.59
N GLN A 290 4.49 19.95 -8.82
CA GLN A 290 3.34 19.09 -9.06
C GLN A 290 3.44 17.78 -8.25
N PRO A 291 2.29 17.21 -7.82
CA PRO A 291 2.21 15.93 -7.10
C PRO A 291 2.63 14.71 -7.94
N LEU A 292 3.05 14.90 -9.19
CA LEU A 292 3.54 13.87 -10.08
C LEU A 292 5.04 14.05 -10.37
N LEU A 293 5.77 12.95 -10.34
CA LEU A 293 7.17 12.87 -10.76
C LEU A 293 7.34 11.74 -11.77
N TRP A 294 7.97 12.03 -12.90
CA TRP A 294 8.33 11.02 -13.89
C TRP A 294 9.82 10.72 -13.85
N VAL A 295 10.19 9.56 -13.31
CA VAL A 295 11.56 9.04 -13.33
C VAL A 295 11.74 8.20 -14.59
N ASN A 296 12.71 8.55 -15.43
CA ASN A 296 12.94 7.85 -16.68
C ASN A 296 14.40 7.59 -16.95
N GLY A 297 14.68 6.58 -17.78
CA GLY A 297 16.04 6.20 -18.13
C GLY A 297 16.09 5.03 -19.11
N ILE A 298 17.26 4.81 -19.69
CA ILE A 298 17.51 3.74 -20.67
C ILE A 298 17.19 2.35 -20.09
N PRO A 299 16.91 1.34 -20.94
CA PRO A 299 16.85 -0.05 -20.49
C PRO A 299 18.09 -0.45 -19.68
N GLY A 300 17.93 -1.22 -18.61
CA GLY A 300 19.06 -1.68 -17.81
C GLY A 300 19.76 -0.63 -16.94
N ALA A 301 19.26 0.61 -16.84
CA ALA A 301 19.83 1.67 -15.99
C ALA A 301 19.59 1.48 -14.47
N GLY A 302 18.92 0.40 -14.03
CA GLY A 302 18.62 0.18 -12.61
C GLY A 302 17.33 0.85 -12.10
N LYS A 303 16.43 1.27 -12.99
CA LYS A 303 15.13 1.90 -12.67
C LYS A 303 14.34 1.20 -11.56
N THR A 304 14.11 -0.10 -11.69
CA THR A 304 13.36 -0.90 -10.71
C THR A 304 14.04 -0.92 -9.33
N ILE A 305 15.38 -0.94 -9.30
CA ILE A 305 16.15 -0.86 -8.06
C ILE A 305 15.98 0.52 -7.40
N LEU A 306 15.99 1.59 -8.18
CA LEU A 306 15.76 2.95 -7.69
C LEU A 306 14.31 3.15 -7.20
N ALA A 307 13.33 2.59 -7.90
CA ALA A 307 11.93 2.57 -7.45
C ALA A 307 11.81 1.85 -6.10
N SER A 308 12.47 0.70 -5.97
CA SER A 308 12.53 -0.05 -4.71
C SER A 308 13.20 0.75 -3.58
N THR A 309 14.25 1.54 -3.87
CA THR A 309 14.89 2.44 -2.90
C THR A 309 13.94 3.54 -2.42
N ILE A 310 13.17 4.15 -3.34
CA ILE A 310 12.15 5.14 -2.98
C ILE A 310 11.08 4.51 -2.08
N ILE A 311 10.60 3.30 -2.42
CA ILE A 311 9.59 2.58 -1.64
C ILE A 311 10.12 2.28 -0.23
N GLU A 312 11.34 1.74 -0.12
CA GLU A 312 11.97 1.45 1.17
C GLU A 312 12.09 2.70 2.04
N TYR A 313 12.54 3.83 1.45
CA TYR A 313 12.65 5.10 2.16
C TYR A 313 11.29 5.59 2.71
N CYS A 314 10.24 5.55 1.90
CA CYS A 314 8.89 5.97 2.33
C CYS A 314 8.33 5.06 3.43
N LEU A 315 8.54 3.73 3.32
CA LEU A 315 8.11 2.77 4.33
C LEU A 315 8.83 2.97 5.67
N ASN A 316 10.15 3.21 5.64
CA ASN A 316 10.95 3.50 6.83
C ASN A 316 10.57 4.83 7.50
N SER A 317 10.00 5.75 6.73
CA SER A 317 9.47 7.03 7.23
C SER A 317 8.02 6.92 7.75
N HIS A 318 7.46 5.71 7.83
CA HIS A 318 6.08 5.42 8.24
C HIS A 318 5.01 6.12 7.39
N GLU A 319 5.33 6.43 6.14
CA GLU A 319 4.38 7.06 5.23
C GLU A 319 3.43 6.03 4.61
N SER A 320 2.18 6.44 4.38
CA SER A 320 1.22 5.65 3.62
C SER A 320 1.67 5.52 2.16
N THR A 321 2.34 4.41 1.82
CA THR A 321 3.01 4.21 0.53
C THR A 321 2.48 3.00 -0.23
N ILE A 322 1.70 3.16 -1.30
CA ILE A 322 1.27 2.04 -2.16
C ILE A 322 2.18 1.93 -3.39
N TRP A 323 2.45 0.71 -3.86
CA TRP A 323 3.32 0.52 -5.02
C TRP A 323 2.84 -0.58 -5.97
N PHE A 324 3.30 -0.52 -7.21
CA PHE A 324 3.04 -1.58 -8.19
C PHE A 324 4.20 -1.74 -9.17
N TYR A 325 4.57 -3.00 -9.41
CA TYR A 325 5.54 -3.37 -10.43
C TYR A 325 4.80 -3.97 -11.63
N PHE A 326 4.73 -3.21 -12.70
CA PHE A 326 4.23 -3.70 -13.97
C PHE A 326 5.25 -4.65 -14.59
N ARG A 327 4.77 -5.75 -15.17
CA ARG A 327 5.63 -6.73 -15.85
C ARG A 327 5.01 -7.22 -17.14
N ASN A 328 5.80 -7.21 -18.20
CA ASN A 328 5.36 -7.74 -19.48
C ASN A 328 5.26 -9.28 -19.42
N GLY A 329 4.17 -9.85 -19.95
CA GLY A 329 3.95 -11.30 -19.96
C GLY A 329 3.52 -11.90 -18.63
N ASP A 330 3.29 -11.09 -17.60
CA ASP A 330 2.66 -11.52 -16.35
C ASP A 330 1.19 -11.11 -16.34
N ALA A 331 0.30 -12.10 -16.37
CA ALA A 331 -1.15 -11.92 -16.40
C ALA A 331 -1.70 -11.20 -15.16
N GLN A 332 -0.98 -11.20 -14.05
CA GLN A 332 -1.33 -10.48 -12.82
C GLN A 332 -0.72 -9.07 -12.76
N ARG A 333 0.01 -8.61 -13.78
CA ARG A 333 0.77 -7.34 -13.73
C ARG A 333 0.73 -6.49 -14.98
N ASN A 334 -0.12 -6.84 -15.95
CA ASN A 334 -0.10 -6.20 -17.26
C ASN A 334 -1.40 -5.44 -17.61
N SER A 335 -2.37 -5.34 -16.69
CA SER A 335 -3.67 -4.70 -16.91
C SER A 335 -4.03 -3.68 -15.82
N PHE A 336 -4.99 -2.79 -16.14
CA PHE A 336 -5.56 -1.85 -15.18
C PHE A 336 -6.23 -2.56 -14.00
N LEU A 337 -6.94 -3.68 -14.24
CA LEU A 337 -7.60 -4.44 -13.18
C LEU A 337 -6.60 -5.02 -12.18
N CYS A 338 -5.49 -5.57 -12.67
CA CYS A 338 -4.42 -6.09 -11.83
C CYS A 338 -3.77 -5.00 -10.97
N PHE A 339 -3.48 -3.86 -11.60
CA PHE A 339 -3.01 -2.65 -10.91
C PHE A 339 -3.98 -2.23 -9.81
N ALA A 340 -5.27 -2.09 -10.15
CA ALA A 340 -6.30 -1.69 -9.21
C ALA A 340 -6.49 -2.69 -8.06
N ALA A 341 -6.48 -3.99 -8.36
CA ALA A 341 -6.61 -5.04 -7.36
C ALA A 341 -5.48 -4.97 -6.32
N SER A 342 -4.23 -4.73 -6.75
CA SER A 342 -3.10 -4.58 -5.83
C SER A 342 -3.22 -3.32 -4.97
N LEU A 343 -3.60 -2.18 -5.55
CA LEU A 343 -3.77 -0.94 -4.80
C LEU A 343 -4.90 -1.03 -3.76
N ILE A 344 -6.03 -1.64 -4.12
CA ILE A 344 -7.15 -1.90 -3.18
C ILE A 344 -6.67 -2.81 -2.04
N SER A 345 -5.99 -3.90 -2.36
CA SER A 345 -5.45 -4.85 -1.38
C SER A 345 -4.50 -4.17 -0.38
N GLN A 346 -3.54 -3.38 -0.87
CA GLN A 346 -2.61 -2.63 -0.02
C GLN A 346 -3.31 -1.55 0.81
N THR A 347 -4.35 -0.91 0.27
CA THR A 347 -5.10 0.13 0.99
C THR A 347 -5.94 -0.49 2.11
N LEU A 348 -6.59 -1.64 1.88
CA LEU A 348 -7.33 -2.37 2.91
C LEU A 348 -6.43 -2.90 4.03
N ALA A 349 -5.20 -3.29 3.71
CA ALA A 349 -4.22 -3.69 4.72
C ALA A 349 -3.86 -2.55 5.69
N ARG A 350 -4.07 -1.29 5.29
CA ARG A 350 -3.82 -0.11 6.12
C ARG A 350 -5.07 0.42 6.81
N ASP A 351 -6.17 0.55 6.07
CA ASP A 351 -7.44 1.07 6.58
C ASP A 351 -8.53 -0.01 6.49
N THR A 352 -8.57 -0.87 7.51
CA THR A 352 -9.56 -1.94 7.60
C THR A 352 -10.99 -1.42 7.82
N ASP A 353 -11.18 -0.13 8.14
CA ASP A 353 -12.51 0.44 8.27
C ASP A 353 -13.23 0.58 6.92
N LEU A 354 -12.49 0.50 5.80
CA LEU A 354 -13.05 0.45 4.45
C LEU A 354 -13.49 -0.95 4.02
N LEU A 355 -13.15 -1.99 4.80
CA LEU A 355 -13.46 -3.37 4.47
C LEU A 355 -14.95 -3.62 4.24
N PRO A 356 -15.87 -3.15 5.11
CA PRO A 356 -17.31 -3.35 4.89
C PRO A 356 -17.80 -2.72 3.58
N TYR A 357 -17.27 -1.54 3.22
CA TYR A 357 -17.62 -0.84 1.99
C TYR A 357 -17.19 -1.61 0.74
N VAL A 358 -15.92 -2.05 0.70
CA VAL A 358 -15.43 -2.86 -0.42
C VAL A 358 -16.20 -4.17 -0.52
N TYR A 359 -16.47 -4.81 0.63
CA TYR A 359 -17.22 -6.07 0.68
C TYR A 359 -18.62 -5.91 0.10
N GLU A 360 -19.38 -4.91 0.55
CA GLU A 360 -20.74 -4.65 0.08
C GLU A 360 -20.79 -4.32 -1.41
N GLU A 361 -19.90 -3.46 -1.90
CA GLU A 361 -19.84 -3.08 -3.32
C GLU A 361 -19.49 -4.28 -4.23
N MET A 362 -18.57 -5.13 -3.79
CA MET A 362 -18.22 -6.37 -4.49
C MET A 362 -19.39 -7.37 -4.47
N CYS A 363 -20.12 -7.46 -3.36
CA CYS A 363 -21.31 -8.30 -3.25
C CYS A 363 -22.44 -7.83 -4.18
N ARG A 364 -22.73 -6.52 -4.17
CA ARG A 364 -23.81 -5.90 -4.94
C ARG A 364 -23.64 -6.10 -6.45
N LYS A 365 -22.41 -6.12 -6.94
CA LYS A 365 -22.09 -6.21 -8.38
C LYS A 365 -21.76 -7.63 -8.88
N GLY A 366 -22.06 -8.68 -8.10
CA GLY A 366 -22.20 -10.04 -8.63
C GLY A 366 -21.12 -11.07 -8.25
N LYS A 367 -20.35 -10.89 -7.16
CA LYS A 367 -19.53 -11.92 -6.47
C LYS A 367 -18.59 -12.82 -7.29
N GLN A 368 -18.32 -12.55 -8.56
CA GLN A 368 -17.52 -13.42 -9.42
C GLN A 368 -16.40 -12.63 -10.08
N SER A 369 -15.24 -12.61 -9.42
CA SER A 369 -13.99 -11.98 -9.88
C SER A 369 -14.05 -10.44 -10.02
N PHE A 370 -12.97 -9.78 -9.61
CA PHE A 370 -12.75 -8.35 -9.83
C PHE A 370 -12.50 -8.06 -11.33
N SER A 371 -13.55 -8.14 -12.14
CA SER A 371 -13.52 -8.09 -13.61
C SER A 371 -14.05 -6.77 -14.19
N SER A 372 -14.75 -5.96 -13.38
CA SER A 372 -15.34 -4.70 -13.81
C SER A 372 -14.38 -3.53 -13.60
N GLU A 373 -13.86 -2.97 -14.70
CA GLU A 373 -13.03 -1.75 -14.65
C GLU A 373 -13.77 -0.57 -14.02
N LYS A 374 -15.09 -0.47 -14.23
CA LYS A 374 -15.92 0.59 -13.63
C LYS A 374 -15.94 0.48 -12.11
N LEU A 375 -16.21 -0.72 -11.58
CA LEU A 375 -16.16 -0.96 -10.13
C LEU A 375 -14.75 -0.70 -9.58
N ALA A 376 -13.71 -1.14 -10.29
CA ALA A 376 -12.32 -0.92 -9.88
C ALA A 376 -11.99 0.56 -9.72
N LYS A 377 -12.38 1.39 -10.69
CA LYS A 377 -12.19 2.85 -10.64
C LYS A 377 -12.98 3.48 -9.50
N GLU A 378 -14.24 3.09 -9.32
CA GLU A 378 -15.09 3.60 -8.23
C GLU A 378 -14.51 3.27 -6.86
N LEU A 379 -14.09 2.02 -6.63
CA LEU A 379 -13.48 1.62 -5.36
C LEU A 379 -12.16 2.35 -5.10
N LEU A 380 -11.25 2.41 -6.08
CA LEU A 380 -9.98 3.11 -5.92
C LEU A 380 -10.18 4.60 -5.62
N ASP A 381 -11.10 5.26 -6.32
CA ASP A 381 -11.36 6.69 -6.13
C ASP A 381 -11.82 6.97 -4.70
N VAL A 382 -12.75 6.16 -4.17
CA VAL A 382 -13.21 6.28 -2.79
C VAL A 382 -12.09 5.98 -1.81
N MET A 383 -11.38 4.86 -2.00
CA MET A 383 -10.39 4.40 -1.04
C MET A 383 -9.21 5.37 -0.91
N ILE A 384 -8.64 5.80 -2.04
CA ILE A 384 -7.47 6.68 -2.03
C ILE A 384 -7.84 8.08 -1.51
N LYS A 385 -9.02 8.60 -1.85
CA LYS A 385 -9.50 9.87 -1.29
C LYS A 385 -9.82 9.78 0.20
N ASN A 386 -10.12 8.58 0.72
CA ASN A 386 -10.46 8.39 2.13
C ASN A 386 -9.23 8.23 3.04
N THR A 387 -8.07 7.82 2.50
CA THR A 387 -6.85 7.53 3.28
C THR A 387 -5.99 8.75 3.61
N GLY A 388 -6.35 9.95 3.14
CA GLY A 388 -5.56 11.17 3.35
C GLY A 388 -4.26 11.15 2.54
N TYR A 389 -3.13 11.53 3.15
CA TYR A 389 -1.82 11.50 2.48
C TYR A 389 -1.50 10.09 1.96
N THR A 390 -1.18 9.96 0.68
CA THR A 390 -0.81 8.68 0.06
C THR A 390 0.29 8.88 -0.99
N CYS A 391 1.39 8.14 -0.85
CA CYS A 391 2.50 8.09 -1.79
C CYS A 391 2.33 6.87 -2.71
N ILE A 392 2.25 7.07 -4.03
CA ILE A 392 2.06 6.01 -5.03
C ILE A 392 3.33 5.85 -5.87
N ILE A 393 3.96 4.67 -5.84
CA ILE A 393 5.17 4.40 -6.63
C ILE A 393 4.88 3.33 -7.69
N LEU A 394 5.02 3.67 -8.96
CA LEU A 394 4.70 2.80 -10.08
C LEU A 394 5.93 2.55 -10.93
N ASP A 395 6.36 1.30 -11.05
CA ASP A 395 7.53 0.94 -11.85
C ASP A 395 7.15 0.08 -13.05
N GLY A 396 7.75 0.39 -14.20
CA GLY A 396 7.61 -0.39 -15.43
C GLY A 396 6.30 -0.17 -16.18
N VAL A 397 5.64 0.99 -16.08
CA VAL A 397 4.37 1.22 -16.83
C VAL A 397 4.53 1.05 -18.35
N ASP A 398 5.75 1.16 -18.86
CA ASP A 398 6.13 0.85 -20.23
C ASP A 398 6.15 -0.65 -20.58
N GLU A 399 5.97 -1.53 -19.59
CA GLU A 399 5.85 -2.97 -19.76
C GLU A 399 4.40 -3.44 -19.97
N CYS A 400 3.42 -2.56 -19.73
CA CYS A 400 2.02 -2.82 -20.06
C CYS A 400 1.75 -2.71 -21.55
N GLY A 401 0.74 -3.45 -22.03
CA GLY A 401 0.18 -3.28 -23.37
C GLY A 401 -0.26 -1.83 -23.60
N LYS A 402 -0.17 -1.37 -24.85
CA LYS A 402 -0.41 0.05 -25.23
C LYS A 402 -1.76 0.60 -24.74
N VAL A 403 -2.82 -0.23 -24.82
CA VAL A 403 -4.18 0.14 -24.40
C VAL A 403 -4.27 0.30 -22.89
N GLU A 404 -3.80 -0.69 -22.14
CA GLU A 404 -3.80 -0.69 -20.67
C GLU A 404 -2.95 0.44 -20.12
N ARG A 405 -1.76 0.65 -20.69
CA ARG A 405 -0.87 1.76 -20.33
C ARG A 405 -1.58 3.11 -20.42
N LYS A 406 -2.28 3.37 -21.53
CA LYS A 406 -3.03 4.61 -21.73
C LYS A 406 -4.12 4.77 -20.66
N LYS A 407 -4.90 3.72 -20.39
CA LYS A 407 -5.94 3.73 -19.35
C LYS A 407 -5.37 4.05 -17.96
N ILE A 408 -4.25 3.43 -17.60
CA ILE A 408 -3.58 3.62 -16.30
C ILE A 408 -3.10 5.07 -16.17
N LEU A 409 -2.38 5.59 -17.16
CA LEU A 409 -1.87 6.97 -17.12
C LEU A 409 -3.01 8.00 -17.09
N GLU A 410 -4.08 7.79 -17.86
CA GLU A 410 -5.27 8.66 -17.81
C GLU A 410 -5.92 8.67 -16.43
N TRP A 411 -6.07 7.51 -15.79
CA TRP A 411 -6.64 7.41 -14.45
C TRP A 411 -5.75 8.10 -13.39
N ILE A 412 -4.42 7.92 -13.45
CA ILE A 412 -3.48 8.59 -12.53
C ILE A 412 -3.56 10.11 -12.67
N LEU A 413 -3.61 10.60 -13.91
CA LEU A 413 -3.73 12.04 -14.15
C LEU A 413 -5.06 12.59 -13.62
N GLN A 414 -6.17 11.84 -13.77
CA GLN A 414 -7.48 12.24 -13.24
C GLN A 414 -7.50 12.31 -11.72
N ILE A 415 -7.04 11.26 -11.02
CA ILE A 415 -7.11 11.22 -9.55
C ILE A 415 -6.28 12.33 -8.91
N ILE A 416 -5.20 12.73 -9.57
CA ILE A 416 -4.30 13.79 -9.11
C ILE A 416 -4.81 15.19 -9.48
N ASP A 417 -5.44 15.38 -10.65
CA ASP A 417 -6.00 16.68 -11.04
C ASP A 417 -7.18 17.09 -10.15
N HIS A 418 -7.98 16.10 -9.70
CA HIS A 418 -9.08 16.32 -8.76
C HIS A 418 -8.65 16.83 -7.37
N GLN A 419 -7.35 16.84 -7.06
CA GLN A 419 -6.78 17.34 -5.79
C GLN A 419 -6.40 18.83 -5.80
N ARG A 420 -6.68 19.58 -6.87
CA ARG A 420 -6.31 21.02 -6.99
C ARG A 420 -7.07 21.97 -6.07
N ASN A 421 -7.61 21.51 -4.94
CA ASN A 421 -8.14 22.41 -3.91
C ASN A 421 -6.99 22.82 -2.95
N PRO A 422 -6.54 24.09 -2.95
CA PRO A 422 -5.33 24.51 -2.23
C PRO A 422 -5.40 24.40 -0.69
N GLN A 423 -6.56 24.03 -0.13
CA GLN A 423 -6.81 23.97 1.31
C GLN A 423 -6.93 22.55 1.90
N SER A 424 -6.86 21.49 1.09
CA SER A 424 -6.96 20.11 1.60
C SER A 424 -5.58 19.54 1.96
N SER A 425 -5.43 19.11 3.21
CA SER A 425 -4.27 18.37 3.73
C SER A 425 -4.12 16.95 3.13
N ASP A 426 -5.05 16.53 2.27
CA ASP A 426 -5.16 15.19 1.68
C ASP A 426 -4.35 15.10 0.37
N SER A 427 -3.02 15.11 0.47
CA SER A 427 -2.17 15.08 -0.73
C SER A 427 -1.86 13.65 -1.19
N ILE A 428 -2.30 13.34 -2.41
CA ILE A 428 -1.84 12.15 -3.15
C ILE A 428 -0.63 12.59 -3.98
N ILE A 429 0.51 11.93 -3.78
CA ILE A 429 1.68 12.10 -4.65
C ILE A 429 1.98 10.80 -5.37
N CYS A 430 2.44 10.89 -6.61
CA CYS A 430 2.78 9.72 -7.42
C CYS A 430 4.11 9.88 -8.15
N ALA A 431 4.96 8.85 -8.06
CA ALA A 431 6.15 8.71 -8.89
C ALA A 431 5.93 7.58 -9.90
N ILE A 432 6.14 7.88 -11.18
CA ILE A 432 6.09 6.91 -12.28
C ILE A 432 7.53 6.68 -12.74
N VAL A 433 7.99 5.44 -12.68
CA VAL A 433 9.32 5.00 -13.10
C VAL A 433 9.17 4.17 -14.37
N SER A 434 9.75 4.63 -15.48
CA SER A 434 9.54 3.99 -16.79
C SER A 434 10.67 4.26 -17.78
N GLN A 435 10.65 3.56 -18.92
CA GLN A 435 11.42 4.00 -20.09
C GLN A 435 10.75 5.21 -20.77
N LYS A 436 11.52 5.92 -21.60
CA LYS A 436 10.98 6.90 -22.54
C LYS A 436 10.42 6.17 -23.76
N ASP A 437 9.11 6.17 -23.91
CA ASP A 437 8.42 5.70 -25.12
C ASP A 437 7.41 6.75 -25.61
N SER A 438 6.88 6.58 -26.82
CA SER A 438 5.99 7.57 -27.44
C SER A 438 4.67 7.79 -26.69
N ILE A 439 4.10 6.76 -26.06
CA ILE A 439 2.85 6.85 -25.31
C ILE A 439 3.10 7.55 -23.98
N THR A 440 4.07 7.08 -23.21
CA THR A 440 4.39 7.63 -21.88
C THR A 440 4.89 9.07 -21.99
N SER A 441 5.77 9.35 -22.94
CA SER A 441 6.30 10.71 -23.14
C SER A 441 5.20 11.69 -23.57
N LYS A 442 4.22 11.25 -24.37
CA LYS A 442 3.10 12.11 -24.76
C LYS A 442 2.17 12.40 -23.59
N ALA A 443 1.87 11.39 -22.76
CA ALA A 443 1.00 11.53 -21.60
C ALA A 443 1.64 12.38 -20.49
N LEU A 444 2.94 12.21 -20.25
CA LEU A 444 3.67 12.84 -19.14
C LEU A 444 4.48 14.08 -19.55
N ARG A 445 4.25 14.62 -20.76
CA ARG A 445 5.03 15.75 -21.33
C ARG A 445 5.13 17.01 -20.46
N HIS A 446 4.14 17.23 -19.58
CA HIS A 446 4.03 18.42 -18.72
C HIS A 446 4.37 18.14 -17.25
N ILE A 447 4.76 16.91 -16.96
CA ILE A 447 5.09 16.44 -15.61
C ILE A 447 6.59 16.66 -15.37
N PRO A 448 7.00 17.13 -14.17
CA PRO A 448 8.41 17.18 -13.78
C PRO A 448 9.09 15.82 -13.99
N SER A 449 10.22 15.82 -14.72
CA SER A 449 10.94 14.60 -15.06
C SER A 449 12.33 14.55 -14.44
N LEU A 450 12.67 13.41 -13.85
CA LEU A 450 14.02 13.03 -13.44
C LEU A 450 14.55 12.03 -14.46
N GLU A 451 15.54 12.44 -15.26
CA GLU A 451 16.21 11.55 -16.21
C GLU A 451 17.46 10.96 -15.57
N ILE A 452 17.51 9.63 -15.49
CA ILE A 452 18.66 8.88 -15.00
C ILE A 452 19.73 8.92 -16.08
N THR A 453 20.86 9.55 -15.78
CA THR A 453 21.99 9.67 -16.69
C THR A 453 23.10 8.70 -16.31
N SER A 454 24.06 8.51 -17.22
CA SER A 454 25.26 7.71 -16.96
C SER A 454 26.16 8.29 -15.87
N LYS A 455 26.01 9.58 -15.52
CA LYS A 455 26.72 10.20 -14.39
C LYS A 455 26.14 9.73 -13.07
N ASP A 456 24.81 9.65 -12.98
CA ASP A 456 24.12 9.27 -11.76
C ASP A 456 24.36 7.79 -11.41
N THR A 457 24.43 6.92 -12.42
CA THR A 457 24.65 5.48 -12.22
C THR A 457 26.13 5.10 -12.09
N ARG A 458 27.06 6.03 -12.32
CA ARG A 458 28.51 5.74 -12.39
C ARG A 458 29.03 5.10 -11.10
N ASP A 459 28.77 5.72 -9.96
CA ASP A 459 29.33 5.29 -8.67
C ASP A 459 28.72 3.95 -8.23
N ASP A 460 27.41 3.78 -8.46
CA ASP A 460 26.72 2.54 -8.18
C ASP A 460 27.21 1.37 -9.06
N ILE A 461 27.43 1.61 -10.37
CA ILE A 461 28.01 0.60 -11.28
C ILE A 461 29.44 0.30 -10.87
N PHE A 462 30.23 1.31 -10.47
CA PHE A 462 31.58 1.11 -9.98
C PHE A 462 31.61 0.23 -8.73
N ALA A 463 30.73 0.48 -7.77
CA ALA A 463 30.61 -0.35 -6.57
C ALA A 463 30.23 -1.80 -6.91
N TYR A 464 29.28 -1.99 -7.83
CA TYR A 464 28.88 -3.31 -8.32
C TYR A 464 30.03 -4.05 -9.00
N VAL A 465 30.68 -3.40 -9.98
CA VAL A 465 31.77 -3.97 -10.77
C VAL A 465 32.96 -4.28 -9.86
N SER A 466 33.32 -3.39 -8.94
CA SER A 466 34.42 -3.62 -7.99
C SER A 466 34.15 -4.83 -7.11
N SER A 467 32.95 -4.95 -6.55
CA SER A 467 32.57 -6.12 -5.74
C SER A 467 32.65 -7.42 -6.52
N ARG A 468 32.15 -7.44 -7.77
CA ARG A 468 32.20 -8.63 -8.63
C ARG A 468 33.61 -8.92 -9.12
N CYS A 469 34.44 -7.90 -9.29
CA CYS A 469 35.83 -8.05 -9.70
C CYS A 469 36.65 -8.70 -8.58
N SER A 470 36.34 -8.44 -7.30
CA SER A 470 36.93 -9.18 -6.19
C SER A 470 36.67 -10.69 -6.26
N ASP A 471 35.47 -11.10 -6.68
CA ASP A 471 35.17 -12.53 -6.89
C ASP A 471 36.04 -13.14 -8.01
N ILE A 472 36.21 -12.39 -9.11
CA ILE A 472 37.05 -12.79 -10.25
C ILE A 472 38.53 -12.84 -9.85
N GLN A 473 39.01 -11.83 -9.13
CA GLN A 473 40.37 -11.75 -8.61
C GLN A 473 40.69 -12.98 -7.75
N ASN A 474 39.79 -13.34 -6.85
CA ASN A 474 39.93 -14.53 -6.01
C ASN A 474 39.91 -15.84 -6.83
N LYS A 475 39.05 -15.93 -7.85
CA LYS A 475 38.92 -17.13 -8.69
C LYS A 475 40.19 -17.38 -9.54
N PHE A 476 40.72 -16.33 -10.16
CA PHE A 476 41.84 -16.44 -11.11
C PHE A 476 43.20 -16.01 -10.54
N GLN A 477 43.25 -15.61 -9.27
CA GLN A 477 44.46 -15.14 -8.56
C GLN A 477 45.13 -13.96 -9.30
N LEU A 478 44.32 -12.97 -9.68
CA LEU A 478 44.78 -11.79 -10.41
C LEU A 478 45.50 -10.80 -9.48
N ASP A 479 46.43 -10.03 -10.02
CA ASP A 479 47.04 -8.92 -9.31
C ASP A 479 46.14 -7.67 -9.29
N ASP A 480 46.56 -6.65 -8.56
CA ASP A 480 45.80 -5.41 -8.41
C ASP A 480 45.78 -4.57 -9.70
N GLU A 481 46.76 -4.73 -10.59
CA GLU A 481 46.81 -4.00 -11.86
C GLU A 481 45.80 -4.56 -12.86
N ASP A 482 45.74 -5.89 -13.00
CA ASP A 482 44.76 -6.61 -13.80
C ASP A 482 43.33 -6.34 -13.30
N THR A 483 43.15 -6.33 -11.98
CA THR A 483 41.86 -6.02 -11.35
C THR A 483 41.39 -4.60 -11.71
N LYS A 484 42.28 -3.60 -11.63
CA LYS A 484 41.97 -2.22 -12.05
C LYS A 484 41.64 -2.14 -13.55
N ALA A 485 42.40 -2.82 -14.39
CA ALA A 485 42.18 -2.83 -15.84
C ALA A 485 40.80 -3.41 -16.20
N ILE A 486 40.36 -4.49 -15.54
CA ILE A 486 39.03 -5.06 -15.72
C ILE A 486 37.95 -4.04 -15.33
N VAL A 487 38.07 -3.42 -14.15
CA VAL A 487 37.11 -2.43 -13.68
C VAL A 487 37.01 -1.26 -14.65
N GLU A 488 38.13 -0.67 -15.07
CA GLU A 488 38.15 0.45 -16.01
C GLU A 488 37.53 0.10 -17.36
N LEU A 489 37.84 -1.10 -17.88
CA LEU A 489 37.32 -1.57 -19.17
C LEU A 489 35.80 -1.76 -19.12
N VAL A 490 35.29 -2.46 -18.10
CA VAL A 490 33.85 -2.70 -17.95
C VAL A 490 33.11 -1.40 -17.68
N MET A 491 33.65 -0.52 -16.84
CA MET A 491 33.08 0.81 -16.59
C MET A 491 33.00 1.66 -17.86
N GLY A 492 34.04 1.63 -18.70
CA GLY A 492 34.06 2.34 -19.98
C GLY A 492 33.05 1.81 -20.98
N LYS A 493 32.73 0.50 -20.93
CA LYS A 493 31.79 -0.16 -21.84
C LYS A 493 30.34 -0.12 -21.38
N ALA A 494 30.09 -0.15 -20.07
CA ALA A 494 28.75 -0.20 -19.49
C ALA A 494 27.90 1.03 -19.84
N GLY A 495 28.52 2.20 -20.03
CA GLY A 495 27.83 3.40 -20.53
C GLY A 495 26.63 3.86 -19.68
N GLY A 496 26.65 3.58 -18.38
CA GLY A 496 25.53 3.86 -17.46
C GLY A 496 24.47 2.75 -17.36
N MET A 497 24.68 1.60 -18.00
CA MET A 497 23.76 0.47 -18.03
C MET A 497 24.26 -0.69 -17.14
N PHE A 498 23.59 -0.90 -16.01
CA PHE A 498 23.90 -2.00 -15.09
C PHE A 498 23.77 -3.38 -15.74
N LEU A 499 22.75 -3.58 -16.58
CA LEU A 499 22.54 -4.87 -17.22
C LEU A 499 23.75 -5.28 -18.06
N LEU A 500 24.34 -4.34 -18.79
CA LEU A 500 25.54 -4.60 -19.58
C LEU A 500 26.74 -4.92 -18.69
N ALA A 501 26.94 -4.17 -17.60
CA ALA A 501 27.98 -4.46 -16.62
C ALA A 501 27.80 -5.86 -15.99
N LYS A 502 26.57 -6.23 -15.62
CA LYS A 502 26.24 -7.55 -15.07
C LYS A 502 26.56 -8.68 -16.06
N LEU A 503 26.15 -8.55 -17.32
CA LEU A 503 26.43 -9.54 -18.36
C LEU A 503 27.94 -9.67 -18.62
N ALA A 504 28.66 -8.55 -18.71
CA ALA A 504 30.11 -8.55 -18.89
C ALA A 504 30.83 -9.21 -17.70
N MET A 505 30.51 -8.82 -16.46
CA MET A 505 31.13 -9.40 -15.27
C MET A 505 30.83 -10.90 -15.11
N ASN A 506 29.62 -11.33 -15.42
CA ASN A 506 29.27 -12.75 -15.40
C ASN A 506 30.05 -13.53 -16.47
N ASN A 507 30.15 -13.00 -17.69
CA ASN A 507 30.92 -13.63 -18.75
C ASN A 507 32.41 -13.79 -18.38
N LEU A 508 33.01 -12.75 -17.79
CA LEU A 508 34.39 -12.80 -17.30
C LEU A 508 34.55 -13.83 -16.15
N TYR A 509 33.59 -13.86 -15.22
CA TYR A 509 33.61 -14.83 -14.12
C TYR A 509 33.46 -16.28 -14.61
N CYS A 510 32.70 -16.54 -15.67
CA CYS A 510 32.47 -17.88 -16.20
C CYS A 510 33.68 -18.48 -16.95
N GLN A 511 34.74 -17.71 -17.20
CA GLN A 511 35.92 -18.22 -17.91
C GLN A 511 36.58 -19.40 -17.16
N VAL A 512 37.11 -20.35 -17.93
CA VAL A 512 37.67 -21.60 -17.41
C VAL A 512 39.15 -21.50 -17.02
N SER A 513 39.88 -20.51 -17.55
CA SER A 513 41.29 -20.29 -17.25
C SER A 513 41.63 -18.80 -17.28
N ALA A 514 42.71 -18.40 -16.60
CA ALA A 514 43.22 -17.03 -16.67
C ALA A 514 43.61 -16.64 -18.11
N SER A 515 44.14 -17.59 -18.90
CA SER A 515 44.43 -17.36 -20.33
C SER A 515 43.17 -17.02 -21.13
N SER A 516 42.08 -17.76 -20.91
CA SER A 516 40.77 -17.48 -21.52
C SER A 516 40.25 -16.10 -21.10
N LEU A 517 40.37 -15.75 -19.82
CA LEU A 517 40.02 -14.42 -19.30
C LEU A 517 40.83 -13.30 -19.94
N PHE A 518 42.15 -13.44 -20.06
CA PHE A 518 42.95 -12.39 -20.68
C PHE A 518 42.72 -12.28 -22.19
N ASN A 519 42.45 -13.39 -22.88
CA ASN A 519 42.04 -13.34 -24.28
C ASN A 519 40.73 -12.59 -24.44
N GLU A 520 39.76 -12.84 -23.55
CA GLU A 520 38.48 -12.14 -23.47
C GLU A 520 38.64 -10.62 -23.30
N LEU A 521 39.56 -10.20 -22.42
CA LEU A 521 39.88 -8.79 -22.21
C LEU A 521 40.62 -8.16 -23.41
N LYS A 522 41.49 -8.92 -24.09
CA LYS A 522 42.35 -8.44 -25.18
C LYS A 522 41.60 -8.22 -26.49
N THR A 523 40.60 -9.03 -26.81
CA THR A 523 39.88 -8.90 -28.09
C THR A 523 39.00 -7.66 -28.17
N LYS A 524 38.85 -6.89 -27.08
CA LYS A 524 37.90 -5.76 -26.95
C LYS A 524 36.44 -6.15 -27.25
N ASP A 525 36.15 -7.45 -27.25
CA ASP A 525 34.82 -8.01 -27.51
C ASP A 525 33.86 -7.82 -26.34
N ILE A 526 34.28 -7.14 -25.25
CA ILE A 526 33.36 -6.67 -24.23
C ILE A 526 32.31 -5.80 -24.92
N PRO A 527 31.04 -6.25 -24.94
CA PRO A 527 29.99 -5.60 -25.69
C PRO A 527 29.79 -4.17 -25.18
N SER A 528 29.60 -3.25 -26.11
CA SER A 528 29.27 -1.85 -25.78
C SER A 528 27.76 -1.58 -25.85
N GLN A 529 26.99 -2.56 -26.31
CA GLN A 529 25.54 -2.51 -26.49
C GLN A 529 24.92 -3.84 -26.04
N LEU A 530 23.66 -3.81 -25.61
CA LEU A 530 22.93 -5.02 -25.19
C LEU A 530 22.82 -6.05 -26.31
N ASP A 531 22.56 -5.60 -27.53
CA ASP A 531 22.41 -6.50 -28.69
C ASP A 531 23.67 -7.33 -28.90
N GLN A 532 24.84 -6.69 -28.87
CA GLN A 532 26.14 -7.36 -28.96
C GLN A 532 26.37 -8.33 -27.79
N ALA A 533 25.90 -7.98 -26.57
CA ALA A 533 26.02 -8.86 -25.42
C ALA A 533 25.15 -10.11 -25.55
N TYR A 534 23.92 -9.96 -26.04
CA TYR A 534 23.02 -11.08 -26.29
C TYR A 534 23.50 -11.95 -27.43
N ASP A 535 23.90 -11.37 -28.57
CA ASP A 535 24.49 -12.09 -29.71
C ASP A 535 25.65 -12.98 -29.23
N ARG A 536 26.52 -12.42 -28.41
CA ARG A 536 27.67 -13.13 -27.88
C ARG A 536 27.30 -14.32 -26.99
N ILE A 537 26.42 -14.11 -26.01
CA ILE A 537 26.00 -15.20 -25.12
C ILE A 537 25.29 -16.28 -25.93
N LEU A 538 24.49 -15.90 -26.91
CA LEU A 538 23.83 -16.84 -27.81
C LEU A 538 24.82 -17.60 -28.68
N ASN A 539 25.84 -16.96 -29.25
CA ASN A 539 26.85 -17.66 -30.03
C ASN A 539 27.54 -18.74 -29.19
N ASN A 540 27.92 -18.43 -27.95
CA ASN A 540 28.50 -19.43 -27.04
C ASN A 540 27.55 -20.62 -26.79
N ILE A 541 26.26 -20.35 -26.57
CA ILE A 541 25.23 -21.39 -26.38
C ILE A 541 25.03 -22.21 -27.66
N LEU A 542 25.07 -21.57 -28.83
CA LEU A 542 24.77 -22.19 -30.13
C LEU A 542 25.97 -22.96 -30.73
N GLU A 543 27.19 -22.68 -30.28
CA GLU A 543 28.41 -23.40 -30.63
C GLU A 543 28.47 -24.79 -29.98
N ASP A 544 27.84 -25.00 -28.82
CA ASP A 544 27.69 -26.32 -28.23
C ASP A 544 26.61 -27.14 -28.95
N HIS A 545 27.04 -27.91 -29.95
CA HIS A 545 26.16 -28.76 -30.76
C HIS A 545 25.32 -29.76 -29.95
N GLY A 546 25.75 -30.16 -28.75
CA GLY A 546 25.04 -31.12 -27.91
C GLY A 546 23.86 -30.50 -27.15
N SER A 547 24.00 -29.25 -26.68
CA SER A 547 22.99 -28.56 -25.88
C SER A 547 22.11 -27.57 -26.67
N ARG A 548 22.53 -27.21 -27.89
CA ARG A 548 21.89 -26.20 -28.74
C ARG A 548 20.37 -26.36 -28.90
N SER A 549 19.90 -27.56 -29.22
CA SER A 549 18.46 -27.79 -29.46
C SER A 549 17.64 -27.57 -28.19
N TYR A 550 18.14 -28.03 -27.04
CA TYR A 550 17.52 -27.85 -25.73
C TYR A 550 17.52 -26.38 -25.30
N ALA A 551 18.61 -25.66 -25.55
CA ALA A 551 18.70 -24.23 -25.26
C ALA A 551 17.70 -23.42 -26.08
N ILE A 552 17.60 -23.66 -27.39
CA ILE A 552 16.61 -23.00 -28.26
C ILE A 552 15.18 -23.33 -27.81
N GLN A 553 14.92 -24.60 -27.45
CA GLN A 553 13.62 -25.02 -26.94
C GLN A 553 13.25 -24.31 -25.64
N LEU A 554 14.18 -24.25 -24.67
CA LEU A 554 13.99 -23.56 -23.40
C LEU A 554 13.71 -22.06 -23.62
N LEU A 555 14.57 -21.37 -24.39
CA LEU A 555 14.39 -19.95 -24.71
C LEU A 555 13.07 -19.71 -25.45
N GLY A 556 12.71 -20.59 -26.38
CA GLY A 556 11.44 -20.53 -27.10
C GLY A 556 10.24 -20.58 -26.15
N TRP A 557 10.23 -21.54 -25.23
CA TRP A 557 9.16 -21.67 -24.23
C TRP A 557 9.08 -20.45 -23.33
N LEU A 558 10.22 -19.93 -22.82
CA LEU A 558 10.24 -18.72 -22.00
C LEU A 558 9.77 -17.46 -22.75
N VAL A 559 10.06 -17.36 -24.05
CA VAL A 559 9.60 -16.24 -24.89
C VAL A 559 8.08 -16.33 -25.14
N CYS A 560 7.56 -17.52 -25.44
CA CYS A 560 6.18 -17.69 -25.92
C CYS A 560 5.16 -17.96 -24.81
N ALA A 561 5.60 -18.44 -23.64
CA ALA A 561 4.72 -18.71 -22.51
C ALA A 561 3.94 -17.45 -22.09
N LYS A 562 2.66 -17.65 -21.78
CA LYS A 562 1.74 -16.58 -21.34
C LYS A 562 1.85 -16.26 -19.85
N ARG A 563 2.60 -17.07 -19.12
CA ARG A 563 2.98 -16.90 -17.71
C ARG A 563 4.40 -17.42 -17.51
N GLN A 564 5.02 -17.08 -16.39
CA GLN A 564 6.29 -17.69 -15.99
C GLN A 564 6.12 -19.20 -15.81
N LEU A 565 7.08 -19.97 -16.31
CA LEU A 565 7.13 -21.42 -16.21
C LEU A 565 8.06 -21.83 -15.06
N LYS A 566 7.63 -22.79 -14.26
CA LYS A 566 8.50 -23.41 -13.25
C LYS A 566 9.43 -24.40 -13.90
N TRP A 567 10.64 -24.54 -13.37
CA TRP A 567 11.61 -25.52 -13.88
C TRP A 567 11.02 -26.94 -13.92
N ARG A 568 10.25 -27.31 -12.90
CA ARG A 568 9.55 -28.61 -12.84
C ARG A 568 8.52 -28.79 -13.96
N GLU A 569 7.85 -27.72 -14.38
CA GLU A 569 6.87 -27.76 -15.48
C GLU A 569 7.58 -27.99 -16.82
N ILE A 570 8.74 -27.35 -17.01
CA ILE A 570 9.60 -27.54 -18.18
C ILE A 570 10.13 -28.98 -18.21
N GLN A 571 10.63 -29.50 -17.08
CA GLN A 571 11.08 -30.88 -16.96
C GLN A 571 9.95 -31.89 -17.23
N GLY A 572 8.73 -31.61 -16.78
CA GLY A 572 7.56 -32.41 -17.13
C GLY A 572 7.25 -32.36 -18.62
N ALA A 573 7.27 -31.18 -19.23
CA ALA A 573 6.96 -30.98 -20.65
C ALA A 573 7.94 -31.72 -21.58
N VAL A 574 9.25 -31.72 -21.27
CA VAL A 574 10.26 -32.43 -22.08
C VAL A 574 10.20 -33.95 -21.91
N SER A 575 9.53 -34.42 -20.85
CA SER A 575 9.42 -35.84 -20.54
C SER A 575 8.23 -36.51 -21.23
N VAL A 576 7.37 -35.74 -21.91
CA VAL A 576 6.22 -36.26 -22.64
C VAL A 576 6.67 -36.78 -24.02
N ASP A 577 6.30 -38.01 -24.33
CA ASP A 577 6.35 -38.57 -25.67
C ASP A 577 4.94 -38.65 -26.26
N LEU A 578 4.68 -37.86 -27.29
CA LEU A 578 3.39 -37.89 -27.99
C LEU A 578 3.27 -39.10 -28.95
N GLU A 579 4.39 -39.65 -29.42
CA GLU A 579 4.38 -40.81 -30.33
C GLU A 579 4.23 -42.13 -29.56
N ALA A 580 4.91 -42.23 -28.41
CA ALA A 580 4.82 -43.40 -27.54
C ALA A 580 3.64 -43.33 -26.55
N GLU A 581 2.89 -42.22 -26.54
CA GLU A 581 1.78 -41.94 -25.62
C GLU A 581 2.15 -42.12 -24.13
N ASP A 582 3.37 -41.73 -23.74
CA ASP A 582 3.92 -41.97 -22.40
C ASP A 582 4.62 -40.73 -21.81
N VAL A 583 4.82 -40.73 -20.50
CA VAL A 583 5.51 -39.68 -19.75
C VAL A 583 6.66 -40.30 -18.93
N ASP A 584 7.86 -40.25 -19.48
CA ASP A 584 9.05 -40.83 -18.84
C ASP A 584 9.94 -39.75 -18.22
N LEU A 585 9.54 -39.29 -17.03
CA LEU A 585 10.30 -38.32 -16.24
C LEU A 585 11.71 -38.80 -15.89
N ARG A 586 11.94 -40.11 -15.78
CA ARG A 586 13.23 -40.61 -15.30
C ARG A 586 14.30 -40.53 -16.37
N ASN A 587 13.96 -40.92 -17.60
CA ASN A 587 14.94 -41.04 -18.67
C ASN A 587 14.96 -39.84 -19.63
N ARG A 588 13.91 -39.00 -19.64
CA ARG A 588 13.79 -37.86 -20.57
C ARG A 588 13.95 -36.48 -19.96
N GLN A 589 13.92 -36.37 -18.62
CA GLN A 589 14.27 -35.12 -17.96
C GLN A 589 15.67 -34.66 -18.37
N TRP A 590 15.86 -33.36 -18.53
CA TRP A 590 17.18 -32.82 -18.83
C TRP A 590 18.07 -32.93 -17.59
N ILE A 591 19.26 -33.49 -17.79
CA ILE A 591 20.29 -33.59 -16.75
C ILE A 591 20.93 -32.22 -16.48
N LEU A 592 21.11 -31.43 -17.54
CA LEU A 592 21.63 -30.06 -17.47
C LEU A 592 20.61 -29.14 -16.83
N ASP A 593 21.08 -28.21 -15.99
CA ASP A 593 20.22 -27.21 -15.40
C ASP A 593 19.92 -26.04 -16.36
N SER A 594 19.07 -25.10 -15.95
CA SER A 594 18.71 -23.95 -16.79
C SER A 594 19.87 -23.00 -17.09
N LYS A 595 20.86 -22.93 -16.19
CA LYS A 595 22.06 -22.10 -16.37
C LYS A 595 23.07 -22.79 -17.27
N ASP A 596 23.21 -24.10 -17.18
CA ASP A 596 24.06 -24.87 -18.08
C ASP A 596 23.56 -24.75 -19.53
N LEU A 597 22.24 -24.73 -19.72
CA LEU A 597 21.62 -24.64 -21.05
C LEU A 597 21.59 -23.24 -21.65
N CYS A 598 21.39 -22.20 -20.84
CA CYS A 598 21.14 -20.84 -21.33
C CYS A 598 22.05 -19.76 -20.70
N ASP A 599 23.08 -20.19 -19.97
CA ASP A 599 24.07 -19.35 -19.29
C ASP A 599 23.41 -18.18 -18.54
N SER A 600 23.89 -16.97 -18.74
CA SER A 600 23.44 -15.75 -18.07
C SER A 600 22.15 -15.14 -18.64
N LEU A 601 21.50 -15.78 -19.64
CA LEU A 601 20.24 -15.28 -20.21
C LEU A 601 19.01 -15.67 -19.40
N VAL A 602 19.12 -16.69 -18.54
CA VAL A 602 18.00 -17.23 -17.75
C VAL A 602 18.33 -17.16 -16.26
N GLU A 603 17.38 -16.68 -15.46
CA GLU A 603 17.47 -16.62 -14.02
C GLU A 603 16.35 -17.46 -13.38
N MET A 604 16.68 -18.13 -12.28
CA MET A 604 15.73 -18.91 -11.49
C MET A 604 15.36 -18.14 -10.22
N ARG A 605 14.07 -17.96 -10.01
CA ARG A 605 13.50 -17.32 -8.81
C ARG A 605 13.47 -18.30 -7.63
N THR A 606 13.26 -17.77 -6.43
CA THR A 606 13.19 -18.56 -5.18
C THR A 606 12.04 -19.56 -5.15
N ASP A 607 10.97 -19.31 -5.90
CA ASP A 607 9.80 -20.20 -6.05
C ASP A 607 10.00 -21.29 -7.15
N GLY A 608 11.18 -21.32 -7.79
CA GLY A 608 11.53 -22.24 -8.87
C GLY A 608 11.01 -21.84 -10.26
N SER A 609 10.45 -20.63 -10.39
CA SER A 609 10.05 -20.06 -11.69
C SER A 609 11.27 -19.56 -12.47
N LEU A 610 11.28 -19.77 -13.78
CA LEU A 610 12.32 -19.27 -14.68
C LEU A 610 11.88 -17.98 -15.37
N GLU A 611 12.82 -17.05 -15.49
CA GLU A 611 12.66 -15.80 -16.24
C GLU A 611 13.90 -15.48 -17.07
N LEU A 612 13.70 -14.71 -18.15
CA LEU A 612 14.82 -14.14 -18.88
C LEU A 612 15.46 -13.04 -18.03
N VAL A 613 16.78 -12.87 -18.14
CA VAL A 613 17.58 -11.90 -17.37
C VAL A 613 17.04 -10.47 -17.44
N HIS A 614 16.36 -10.11 -18.54
CA HIS A 614 15.65 -8.85 -18.69
C HIS A 614 14.65 -8.94 -19.85
N GLY A 615 13.58 -8.12 -19.84
CA GLY A 615 12.59 -8.06 -20.91
C GLY A 615 13.18 -7.70 -22.29
N THR A 616 14.33 -7.02 -22.34
CA THR A 616 15.06 -6.74 -23.60
C THR A 616 15.61 -8.00 -24.26
N ALA A 617 15.95 -9.05 -23.50
CA ALA A 617 16.41 -10.32 -24.06
C ALA A 617 15.29 -10.99 -24.87
N LYS A 618 14.05 -10.95 -24.37
CA LYS A 618 12.87 -11.44 -25.13
C LYS A 618 12.71 -10.73 -26.47
N LEU A 619 12.76 -9.39 -26.45
CA LEU A 619 12.65 -8.58 -27.67
C LEU A 619 13.78 -8.88 -28.66
N PHE A 620 14.99 -9.09 -28.14
CA PHE A 620 16.16 -9.44 -28.93
C PHE A 620 15.99 -10.80 -29.63
N LEU A 621 15.58 -11.84 -28.90
CA LEU A 621 15.37 -13.20 -29.42
C LEU A 621 14.30 -13.26 -30.52
N ILE A 622 13.25 -12.45 -30.37
CA ILE A 622 12.18 -12.33 -31.37
C ILE A 622 12.70 -11.59 -32.61
N ARG A 623 13.38 -10.45 -32.43
CA ARG A 623 13.84 -9.60 -33.54
C ARG A 623 14.90 -10.30 -34.41
N THR A 624 15.75 -11.12 -33.80
CA THR A 624 16.80 -11.87 -34.51
C THR A 624 16.28 -13.11 -35.23
N ASN A 625 14.96 -13.40 -35.15
CA ASN A 625 14.33 -14.60 -35.70
C ASN A 625 14.96 -15.93 -35.22
N LEU A 626 15.68 -15.92 -34.08
CA LEU A 626 16.16 -17.15 -33.46
C LEU A 626 14.97 -18.00 -32.96
N ILE A 627 13.93 -17.32 -32.48
CA ILE A 627 12.68 -17.93 -32.03
C ILE A 627 11.54 -17.50 -32.94
N ASP A 628 10.98 -18.43 -33.73
CA ASP A 628 9.71 -18.21 -34.42
C ASP A 628 8.55 -18.43 -33.45
N ILE A 629 7.92 -17.33 -33.04
CA ILE A 629 6.80 -17.32 -32.10
C ILE A 629 5.69 -18.27 -32.55
N ARG A 630 5.32 -18.28 -33.83
CA ARG A 630 4.19 -19.09 -34.31
C ARG A 630 4.51 -20.58 -34.24
N HIS A 631 5.74 -20.94 -34.58
CA HIS A 631 6.19 -22.33 -34.52
C HIS A 631 6.22 -22.84 -33.09
N VAL A 632 6.78 -22.06 -32.15
CA VAL A 632 6.86 -22.45 -30.75
C VAL A 632 5.48 -22.48 -30.09
N GLU A 633 4.62 -21.49 -30.35
CA GLU A 633 3.24 -21.49 -29.84
C GLU A 633 2.46 -22.71 -30.34
N LEU A 634 2.63 -23.09 -31.61
CA LEU A 634 2.02 -24.31 -32.16
C LEU A 634 2.58 -25.56 -31.48
N SER A 635 3.90 -25.67 -31.32
CA SER A 635 4.56 -26.80 -30.65
C SER A 635 4.08 -26.95 -29.21
N MET A 636 4.00 -25.85 -28.45
CA MET A 636 3.48 -25.86 -27.09
C MET A 636 2.01 -26.28 -27.04
N ALA A 637 1.18 -25.77 -27.96
CA ALA A 637 -0.23 -26.14 -28.04
C ALA A 637 -0.40 -27.65 -28.37
N SER A 638 0.35 -28.16 -29.34
CA SER A 638 0.37 -29.59 -29.68
C SER A 638 0.81 -30.46 -28.50
N LEU A 639 1.84 -30.04 -27.77
CA LEU A 639 2.31 -30.74 -26.57
C LEU A 639 1.24 -30.78 -25.48
N CYS A 640 0.61 -29.65 -25.17
CA CYS A 640 -0.45 -29.58 -24.16
C CYS A 640 -1.69 -30.40 -24.55
N VAL A 641 -2.15 -30.27 -25.79
CA VAL A 641 -3.33 -31.02 -26.28
C VAL A 641 -3.03 -32.51 -26.34
N GLY A 642 -1.85 -32.89 -26.84
CA GLY A 642 -1.43 -34.29 -26.91
C GLY A 642 -1.27 -34.92 -25.53
N TYR A 643 -0.67 -34.21 -24.57
CA TYR A 643 -0.58 -34.66 -23.18
C TYR A 643 -1.95 -34.92 -22.55
N LEU A 644 -2.92 -34.02 -22.79
CA LEU A 644 -4.30 -34.19 -22.30
C LEU A 644 -5.08 -35.30 -23.02
N ALA A 645 -4.62 -35.72 -24.20
CA ALA A 645 -5.20 -36.81 -24.96
C ALA A 645 -4.58 -38.18 -24.63
N LEU A 646 -3.59 -38.24 -23.73
CA LEU A 646 -2.99 -39.50 -23.31
C LEU A 646 -4.02 -40.41 -22.62
N PRO A 647 -3.92 -41.75 -22.76
CA PRO A 647 -4.88 -42.69 -22.19
C PRO A 647 -5.10 -42.55 -20.68
N GLY A 648 -4.10 -42.05 -19.94
CA GLY A 648 -4.20 -41.79 -18.50
C GLY A 648 -5.18 -40.70 -18.09
N PHE A 649 -5.68 -39.90 -19.04
CA PHE A 649 -6.71 -38.87 -18.83
C PHE A 649 -8.10 -39.27 -19.35
N ASP A 650 -8.25 -40.48 -19.88
CA ASP A 650 -9.53 -40.97 -20.35
C ASP A 650 -10.47 -41.18 -19.15
N MET A 651 -11.53 -40.36 -19.06
CA MET A 651 -12.49 -40.34 -17.94
C MET A 651 -13.37 -41.61 -17.87
N SER A 652 -13.09 -42.63 -18.69
CA SER A 652 -13.76 -43.92 -18.69
C SER A 652 -13.17 -44.93 -17.68
N LEU A 653 -12.09 -44.57 -16.97
CA LEU A 653 -11.42 -45.40 -15.96
C LEU A 653 -11.50 -44.86 -14.51
N SER A 654 -12.49 -44.02 -14.17
CA SER A 654 -12.80 -43.61 -12.78
C SER A 654 -14.05 -44.27 -12.23
#